data_AF-A0A2P2BRK5-F1
#
_entry.id   AF-A0A2P2BRK5-F1
#
_cell.length_a   1.000
_cell.length_b   1.000
_cell.length_c   1.000
_cell.angle_alpha   90.00
_cell.angle_beta   90.00
_cell.angle_gamma   90.00
#
_symmetry.space_group_name_H-M   'P 1'
#
loop_
_entity.id
_entity.type
_entity.pdbx_description
1 polymer ?
#
loop_
_entity_poly.entity_id
_entity_poly.type
_entity_poly.pdbx_seq_one_letter_code
_entity_poly.pdbx_strand_id
1 'polypeptide(L)'
;MSKKLNLRKVTSLALVLGLSIPMLYPSEVRALEENKKITILHTNDIHGRFVKNDKTIGVDVLSSIKKQTPNSLLLDAGDTIHGLPFVTLNKGQDAVDLMNAAGYDFMTPGNHDFNYGYERLLELVKKLELTNGQQKMRVLSSNVTKDGKSVFTPNAIKEINGVKVGIFGLSSPETAYKTNPNNVKGLKFEDPVQMAKKQVEELEKNGAEVIVGLAHVGIDESSDPTTIDIANEVNGIDVIVDGHSHSNLPNGKKVKDTLIVSTGEYMQNIGKVELEVSSVNGKHEVVNANASHITKEQASKIASDSVVENKIKEIEEAQDKILSVNVGNTDVHLEGRRENVRTKETNLGNLITDAMISETNADVAITNGGGIRDSINIGDITKGEVIKVLPFGNYIVTKELTGAQIKKVLEHGVKDYGTPAGSFTHIGGMKIVVDPRNEVGNKVIDITINNKKIDMNKKYTVATNDFMAVGGDDYPCFNDESIINEYSGLDEALIKYLEKTGTVSPKVEGRITSVIEKLVGDNRYHTATKISLSGFEKADNVVLVNSNAMSDALSATPFAKLKDAPVLLTESSKLSNETKAEIQRLGAKNVYIVGGDSVVNENVVNELKTMNLTTERISGKDRYETSLKIAKKLGDVSEVVVVNGVRGLSDAVSIAPVAANKNMPILLASDTNGTKVFDEFIKDEKITKSYVIGKEGSISEEVAKTLPNSQRIGGIDRDETNAMIIDNFYKDIEIKNLFVAKNGMNREQDLVDALALGVVASKENSPILIGSDKLNDKQKEVLGNKTIKSLTQVGGNGNEGIVKEVSNMIKR
;
A
#
# COMPACT_ATOMS: atom_id res chain seq x y z
N MET A 1 50.04 -5.13 89.86
CA MET A 1 51.20 -4.47 90.50
C MET A 1 51.53 -3.18 89.75
N SER A 2 52.07 -2.14 90.39
CA SER A 2 52.42 -0.87 89.73
C SER A 2 53.63 -0.17 90.35
N LYS A 3 54.54 0.31 89.50
CA LYS A 3 55.60 1.30 89.75
C LYS A 3 55.71 2.12 88.46
N LYS A 4 55.31 3.39 88.44
CA LYS A 4 56.11 4.58 88.83
C LYS A 4 57.33 4.85 87.93
N LEU A 5 57.27 5.95 87.19
CA LEU A 5 58.09 7.13 87.52
C LEU A 5 57.33 8.43 87.16
N ASN A 6 57.78 9.56 87.71
CA ASN A 6 57.19 10.90 87.56
C ASN A 6 58.23 11.86 86.96
N LEU A 7 57.79 12.99 86.40
CA LEU A 7 58.42 14.28 86.69
C LEU A 7 57.41 15.44 86.69
N ARG A 8 57.83 16.65 87.08
CA ARG A 8 56.95 17.75 87.54
C ARG A 8 57.22 19.10 86.85
N LYS A 9 56.12 19.79 86.53
CA LYS A 9 55.81 21.23 86.73
C LYS A 9 56.80 22.36 86.31
N VAL A 10 56.29 23.22 85.42
CA VAL A 10 56.07 24.71 85.56
C VAL A 10 57.26 25.65 85.84
N THR A 11 57.50 26.60 84.91
CA THR A 11 57.63 28.09 85.06
C THR A 11 58.14 28.68 83.71
N SER A 12 57.96 29.94 83.30
CA SER A 12 57.30 31.15 83.85
C SER A 12 57.02 32.21 82.75
N LEU A 13 56.55 33.42 83.15
CA LEU A 13 56.25 34.65 82.36
C LEU A 13 54.94 34.59 81.53
N ALA A 14 53.95 35.49 81.61
CA ALA A 14 53.88 36.96 81.84
C ALA A 14 54.44 37.78 80.67
N LEU A 15 53.81 38.85 80.15
CA LEU A 15 52.67 39.71 80.56
C LEU A 15 51.75 39.90 79.29
N VAL A 16 50.56 40.50 79.23
CA VAL A 16 49.77 41.47 80.05
C VAL A 16 48.26 41.16 79.90
N LEU A 17 47.40 41.66 80.79
CA LEU A 17 45.93 41.77 80.59
C LEU A 17 45.56 43.24 80.28
N GLY A 18 45.00 43.50 79.10
CA GLY A 18 44.54 44.84 78.68
C GLY A 18 43.08 44.79 78.22
N LEU A 19 42.21 45.56 78.88
CA LEU A 19 40.78 45.63 78.56
C LEU A 19 40.54 46.41 77.27
N SER A 20 40.06 45.71 76.23
CA SER A 20 39.25 46.28 75.16
C SER A 20 38.10 45.32 74.84
N ILE A 21 36.90 45.87 74.62
CA ILE A 21 35.72 45.10 74.25
C ILE A 21 35.47 45.33 72.76
N PRO A 22 35.72 44.34 71.88
CA PRO A 22 35.21 44.39 70.51
C PRO A 22 33.70 44.17 70.55
N MET A 23 32.94 44.98 69.83
CA MET A 23 31.54 44.66 69.53
C MET A 23 31.50 43.37 68.70
N LEU A 24 30.91 42.31 69.25
CA LEU A 24 30.50 41.14 68.46
C LEU A 24 29.33 41.54 67.58
N TYR A 25 29.63 42.04 66.39
CA TYR A 25 28.68 42.01 65.28
C TYR A 25 28.35 40.55 64.98
N PRO A 26 27.08 40.12 64.99
CA PRO A 26 26.70 38.84 64.42
C PRO A 26 26.89 38.95 62.91
N SER A 27 28.03 38.50 62.40
CA SER A 27 28.20 38.25 60.97
C SER A 27 27.28 37.12 60.59
N GLU A 28 26.15 37.43 59.94
CA GLU A 28 25.28 36.43 59.33
C GLU A 28 26.10 35.63 58.31
N VAL A 29 26.53 34.43 58.70
CA VAL A 29 27.01 33.43 57.76
C VAL A 29 25.76 32.91 57.05
N ARG A 30 25.30 33.66 56.04
CA ARG A 30 24.39 33.13 55.03
C ARG A 30 25.08 31.93 54.40
N ALA A 31 24.58 30.74 54.70
CA ALA A 31 24.91 29.57 53.90
C ALA A 31 24.52 29.89 52.45
N LEU A 32 25.40 29.55 51.50
CA LEU A 32 25.02 29.52 50.10
C LEU A 32 24.02 28.36 49.96
N GLU A 33 22.74 28.67 49.77
CA GLU A 33 21.74 27.64 49.46
C GLU A 33 22.12 26.99 48.13
N GLU A 34 22.33 25.68 48.15
CA GLU A 34 22.75 24.94 46.97
C GLU A 34 21.61 24.88 45.94
N ASN A 35 21.90 25.24 44.68
CA ASN A 35 20.88 25.35 43.63
C ASN A 35 20.08 24.05 43.50
N LYS A 36 18.77 24.15 43.67
CA LYS A 36 17.84 23.02 43.54
C LYS A 36 17.81 22.55 42.11
N LYS A 37 17.93 21.23 41.90
CA LYS A 37 17.85 20.62 40.58
C LYS A 37 16.49 19.97 40.34
N ILE A 38 15.94 20.20 39.15
CA ILE A 38 14.67 19.67 38.65
C ILE A 38 14.93 19.18 37.22
N THR A 39 14.41 18.00 36.86
CA THR A 39 14.55 17.44 35.50
C THR A 39 13.20 17.32 34.82
N ILE A 40 13.03 17.90 33.64
CA ILE A 40 11.86 17.66 32.78
C ILE A 40 12.27 16.60 31.76
N LEU A 41 11.74 15.39 31.90
CA LEU A 41 11.72 14.40 30.82
C LEU A 41 10.51 14.69 29.93
N HIS A 42 10.63 14.56 28.62
CA HIS A 42 9.49 14.75 27.72
C HIS A 42 9.53 13.94 26.42
N THR A 43 8.34 13.83 25.82
CA THR A 43 8.05 13.29 24.49
C THR A 43 7.03 14.18 23.78
N ASN A 44 6.86 13.95 22.49
CA ASN A 44 5.87 14.57 21.61
C ASN A 44 5.71 13.67 20.37
N ASP A 45 4.57 13.75 19.69
CA ASP A 45 4.32 13.13 18.39
C ASP A 45 4.67 11.62 18.38
N ILE A 46 4.22 10.89 19.41
CA ILE A 46 4.49 9.44 19.57
C ILE A 46 3.79 8.63 18.48
N HIS A 47 2.60 9.07 18.02
CA HIS A 47 1.80 8.42 16.99
C HIS A 47 1.68 6.89 17.18
N GLY A 48 1.34 6.47 18.40
CA GLY A 48 1.12 5.07 18.76
C GLY A 48 2.36 4.18 18.86
N ARG A 49 3.57 4.73 18.70
CA ARG A 49 4.84 3.96 18.71
C ARG A 49 5.36 3.74 20.13
N PHE A 50 4.58 3.01 20.92
CA PHE A 50 4.92 2.66 22.31
C PHE A 50 5.90 1.47 22.44
N VAL A 51 5.88 0.54 21.47
CA VAL A 51 6.64 -0.72 21.54
C VAL A 51 8.07 -0.54 21.00
N LYS A 52 9.06 -0.97 21.79
CA LYS A 52 10.49 -0.93 21.44
C LYS A 52 10.80 -1.72 20.16
N ASN A 53 11.42 -1.08 19.19
CA ASN A 53 11.95 -1.69 17.96
C ASN A 53 13.33 -1.09 17.62
N ASP A 54 13.83 -1.25 16.39
CA ASP A 54 15.15 -0.72 15.99
C ASP A 54 15.23 0.82 16.03
N LYS A 55 14.12 1.51 15.76
CA LYS A 55 14.02 3.00 15.72
C LYS A 55 13.42 3.58 17.00
N THR A 56 12.31 3.01 17.47
CA THR A 56 11.54 3.48 18.63
C THR A 56 12.20 3.05 19.94
N ILE A 57 12.42 3.96 20.88
CA ILE A 57 13.03 3.66 22.19
C ILE A 57 12.20 2.65 23.00
N GLY A 58 10.89 2.87 23.08
CA GLY A 58 9.95 2.06 23.85
C GLY A 58 9.57 2.70 25.19
N VAL A 59 8.28 2.65 25.52
CA VAL A 59 7.72 3.23 26.75
C VAL A 59 8.15 2.47 28.02
N ASP A 60 8.49 1.20 27.86
CA ASP A 60 9.13 0.34 28.86
C ASP A 60 10.53 0.86 29.27
N VAL A 61 11.30 1.38 28.31
CA VAL A 61 12.63 1.96 28.58
C VAL A 61 12.50 3.38 29.15
N LEU A 62 11.53 4.17 28.65
CA LEU A 62 11.21 5.49 29.20
C LEU A 62 10.81 5.42 30.68
N SER A 63 9.99 4.45 31.08
CA SER A 63 9.62 4.29 32.50
C SER A 63 10.84 3.99 33.38
N SER A 64 11.76 3.14 32.91
CA SER A 64 13.04 2.92 33.60
C SER A 64 13.85 4.20 33.76
N ILE A 65 13.91 5.06 32.74
CA ILE A 65 14.60 6.37 32.80
C ILE A 65 13.92 7.28 33.82
N LYS A 66 12.58 7.39 33.78
CA LYS A 66 11.78 8.17 34.74
C LYS A 66 11.99 7.70 36.18
N LYS A 67 11.94 6.39 36.44
CA LYS A 67 12.19 5.80 37.77
C LYS A 67 13.62 6.02 38.29
N GLN A 68 14.61 6.17 37.39
CA GLN A 68 16.00 6.46 37.73
C GLN A 68 16.32 7.96 37.85
N THR A 69 15.39 8.85 37.47
CA THR A 69 15.61 10.30 37.47
C THR A 69 14.87 10.97 38.64
N PRO A 70 15.53 11.25 39.78
CA PRO A 70 14.91 11.93 40.91
C PRO A 70 14.52 13.38 40.58
N ASN A 71 13.61 13.96 41.38
CA ASN A 71 13.14 15.34 41.24
C ASN A 71 12.66 15.69 39.81
N SER A 72 11.93 14.77 39.17
CA SER A 72 11.58 14.87 37.76
C SER A 72 10.08 14.99 37.45
N LEU A 73 9.78 15.70 36.36
CA LEU A 73 8.55 15.58 35.58
C LEU A 73 8.76 14.62 34.40
N LEU A 74 7.67 13.99 33.94
CA LEU A 74 7.57 13.38 32.62
C LEU A 74 6.34 13.95 31.92
N LEU A 75 6.54 14.64 30.79
CA LEU A 75 5.52 15.39 30.07
C LEU A 75 5.35 14.86 28.63
N ASP A 76 4.13 14.94 28.09
CA ASP A 76 3.86 14.64 26.67
C ASP A 76 3.23 15.81 25.93
N ALA A 77 3.81 16.18 24.79
CA ALA A 77 3.36 17.31 23.97
C ALA A 77 2.30 16.93 22.91
N GLY A 78 1.57 15.83 23.10
CA GLY A 78 0.43 15.44 22.25
C GLY A 78 0.80 14.64 21.00
N ASP A 79 -0.25 14.25 20.27
CA ASP A 79 -0.24 13.34 19.12
C ASP A 79 0.33 11.97 19.43
N THR A 80 -0.35 11.33 20.37
CA THR A 80 0.12 10.14 21.05
C THR A 80 -0.88 8.99 21.01
N ILE A 81 -2.20 9.25 20.95
CA ILE A 81 -3.24 8.19 21.06
C ILE A 81 -3.82 7.70 19.71
N HIS A 82 -3.36 8.24 18.57
CA HIS A 82 -3.62 7.73 17.20
C HIS A 82 -2.29 7.34 16.53
N GLY A 83 -2.29 7.01 15.23
CA GLY A 83 -1.12 6.56 14.47
C GLY A 83 -1.13 5.05 14.22
N LEU A 84 -0.21 4.30 14.83
CA LEU A 84 -0.09 2.85 14.56
C LEU A 84 -1.32 2.03 15.03
N PRO A 85 -1.63 0.91 14.34
CA PRO A 85 -2.68 -0.04 14.74
C PRO A 85 -2.66 -0.45 16.23
N PHE A 86 -1.47 -0.53 16.84
CA PHE A 86 -1.29 -0.83 18.27
C PHE A 86 -2.05 0.11 19.22
N VAL A 87 -2.46 1.32 18.79
CA VAL A 87 -3.31 2.23 19.60
C VAL A 87 -4.68 2.51 18.98
N THR A 88 -4.81 2.42 17.65
CA THR A 88 -6.12 2.59 16.98
C THR A 88 -7.04 1.40 17.21
N LEU A 89 -6.50 0.18 17.39
CA LEU A 89 -7.25 -1.05 17.68
C LEU A 89 -8.23 -0.88 18.85
N ASN A 90 -7.82 -0.20 19.93
CA ASN A 90 -8.61 0.09 21.12
C ASN A 90 -8.89 1.60 21.31
N LYS A 91 -8.86 2.37 20.21
CA LYS A 91 -9.20 3.82 20.16
C LYS A 91 -8.55 4.62 21.30
N GLY A 92 -7.22 4.56 21.38
CA GLY A 92 -6.38 5.32 22.31
C GLY A 92 -6.32 4.82 23.76
N GLN A 93 -7.11 3.81 24.17
CA GLN A 93 -7.08 3.32 25.56
C GLN A 93 -5.72 2.72 25.94
N ASP A 94 -5.13 1.93 25.04
CA ASP A 94 -3.89 1.21 25.28
C ASP A 94 -2.69 2.17 25.44
N ALA A 95 -2.68 3.27 24.69
CA ALA A 95 -1.73 4.38 24.86
C ALA A 95 -1.83 5.00 26.26
N VAL A 96 -3.05 5.37 26.68
CA VAL A 96 -3.32 6.03 27.97
C VAL A 96 -3.00 5.11 29.16
N ASP A 97 -3.29 3.82 29.05
CA ASP A 97 -2.89 2.79 30.01
C ASP A 97 -1.36 2.71 30.17
N LEU A 98 -0.61 2.73 29.05
CA LEU A 98 0.85 2.65 29.04
C LEU A 98 1.53 3.93 29.53
N MET A 99 1.05 5.12 29.15
CA MET A 99 1.55 6.40 29.69
C MET A 99 1.35 6.47 31.20
N ASN A 100 0.18 6.06 31.70
CA ASN A 100 -0.08 6.01 33.13
C ASN A 100 0.82 4.99 33.85
N ALA A 101 1.06 3.81 33.26
CA ALA A 101 1.98 2.81 33.81
C ALA A 101 3.44 3.28 33.83
N ALA A 102 3.85 4.09 32.83
CA ALA A 102 5.20 4.63 32.73
C ALA A 102 5.48 5.82 33.67
N GLY A 103 4.44 6.42 34.25
CA GLY A 103 4.56 7.53 35.20
C GLY A 103 4.65 8.91 34.55
N TYR A 104 3.92 9.14 33.47
CA TYR A 104 3.69 10.50 32.95
C TYR A 104 2.92 11.35 33.97
N ASP A 105 3.35 12.60 34.13
CA ASP A 105 2.73 13.58 35.03
C ASP A 105 1.62 14.36 34.32
N PHE A 106 1.91 14.89 33.12
CA PHE A 106 0.96 15.68 32.33
C PHE A 106 1.12 15.43 30.83
N MET A 107 0.04 15.65 30.09
CA MET A 107 -0.04 15.64 28.63
C MET A 107 -0.83 16.86 28.15
N THR A 108 -0.54 17.41 26.97
CA THR A 108 -1.48 18.29 26.23
C THR A 108 -2.02 17.51 25.02
N PRO A 109 -3.27 17.68 24.57
CA PRO A 109 -3.77 16.98 23.40
C PRO A 109 -3.39 17.72 22.11
N GLY A 110 -2.79 16.99 21.18
CA GLY A 110 -2.53 17.41 19.80
C GLY A 110 -3.72 17.15 18.87
N ASN A 111 -3.60 17.46 17.58
CA ASN A 111 -4.73 17.34 16.65
C ASN A 111 -5.19 15.90 16.41
N HIS A 112 -4.27 14.95 16.30
CA HIS A 112 -4.59 13.54 16.11
C HIS A 112 -5.12 12.86 17.38
N ASP A 113 -4.89 13.42 18.58
CA ASP A 113 -5.55 12.93 19.80
C ASP A 113 -7.08 13.14 19.78
N PHE A 114 -7.59 14.03 18.92
CA PHE A 114 -9.02 14.19 18.67
C PHE A 114 -9.59 13.23 17.60
N ASN A 115 -8.80 12.35 16.96
CA ASN A 115 -9.26 11.53 15.82
C ASN A 115 -10.46 10.61 16.12
N TYR A 116 -10.73 10.25 17.39
CA TYR A 116 -11.92 9.48 17.80
C TYR A 116 -13.09 10.34 18.32
N GLY A 117 -12.98 11.67 18.18
CA GLY A 117 -13.92 12.65 18.73
C GLY A 117 -13.55 13.12 20.15
N TYR A 118 -13.79 14.41 20.43
CA TYR A 118 -13.44 15.03 21.72
C TYR A 118 -14.11 14.35 22.93
N GLU A 119 -15.28 13.71 22.74
CA GLU A 119 -16.00 12.99 23.79
C GLU A 119 -15.28 11.70 24.21
N ARG A 120 -14.63 11.00 23.26
CA ARG A 120 -13.77 9.84 23.54
C ARG A 120 -12.48 10.28 24.23
N LEU A 121 -11.87 11.38 23.80
CA LEU A 121 -10.70 11.95 24.48
C LEU A 121 -11.05 12.30 25.94
N LEU A 122 -12.20 12.93 26.20
CA LEU A 122 -12.69 13.19 27.57
C LEU A 122 -13.04 11.91 28.36
N GLU A 123 -13.50 10.84 27.72
CA GLU A 123 -13.72 9.54 28.36
C GLU A 123 -12.39 8.94 28.86
N LEU A 124 -11.35 8.98 28.02
CA LEU A 124 -10.01 8.50 28.35
C LEU A 124 -9.40 9.30 29.50
N VAL A 125 -9.48 10.64 29.45
CA VAL A 125 -9.01 11.53 30.53
C VAL A 125 -9.67 11.21 31.87
N LYS A 126 -11.00 11.06 31.91
CA LYS A 126 -11.73 10.79 33.17
C LYS A 126 -11.37 9.46 33.83
N LYS A 127 -10.90 8.45 33.07
CA LYS A 127 -10.39 7.19 33.65
C LYS A 127 -9.07 7.37 34.39
N LEU A 128 -8.26 8.36 34.03
CA LEU A 128 -7.03 8.69 34.76
C LEU A 128 -7.37 9.23 36.16
N GLU A 129 -8.37 10.09 36.29
CA GLU A 129 -8.63 10.84 37.53
C GLU A 129 -9.27 10.02 38.67
N LEU A 130 -9.79 8.81 38.40
CA LEU A 130 -10.75 8.11 39.28
C LEU A 130 -10.27 6.76 39.85
N THR A 131 -9.04 6.61 40.35
CA THR A 131 -8.63 5.31 40.98
C THR A 131 -7.57 5.40 42.08
N ASN A 132 -7.89 4.83 43.25
CA ASN A 132 -6.98 4.35 44.31
C ASN A 132 -5.88 5.30 44.86
N GLY A 133 -6.05 6.61 44.74
CA GLY A 133 -5.27 7.59 45.52
C GLY A 133 -3.80 7.75 45.13
N GLN A 134 -3.38 7.22 43.98
CA GLN A 134 -2.06 7.51 43.39
C GLN A 134 -2.17 8.68 42.41
N GLN A 135 -1.10 9.48 42.30
CA GLN A 135 -1.05 10.58 41.34
C GLN A 135 -0.92 10.02 39.91
N LYS A 136 -2.03 10.04 39.16
CA LYS A 136 -2.08 9.67 37.75
C LYS A 136 -1.81 10.86 36.82
N MET A 137 -1.50 10.56 35.56
CA MET A 137 -1.35 11.54 34.48
C MET A 137 -2.61 12.42 34.35
N ARG A 138 -2.43 13.72 34.07
CA ARG A 138 -3.53 14.66 33.77
C ARG A 138 -3.36 15.29 32.39
N VAL A 139 -4.44 15.38 31.62
CA VAL A 139 -4.44 16.14 30.36
C VAL A 139 -4.78 17.60 30.65
N LEU A 140 -3.90 18.50 30.20
CA LEU A 140 -4.05 19.95 30.32
C LEU A 140 -4.31 20.57 28.94
N SER A 141 -5.24 21.51 28.85
CA SER A 141 -5.33 22.43 27.70
C SER A 141 -6.15 23.66 28.09
N SER A 142 -5.57 24.84 27.93
CA SER A 142 -6.15 26.11 28.38
C SER A 142 -6.98 26.81 27.30
N ASN A 143 -6.71 26.54 26.02
CA ASN A 143 -7.34 27.21 24.89
C ASN A 143 -8.45 26.42 24.18
N VAL A 144 -8.71 25.16 24.55
CA VAL A 144 -9.86 24.41 24.02
C VAL A 144 -11.12 24.72 24.84
N THR A 145 -12.09 25.41 24.24
CA THR A 145 -13.36 25.79 24.89
C THR A 145 -14.60 25.20 24.21
N LYS A 146 -15.69 25.09 24.96
CA LYS A 146 -17.04 24.80 24.47
C LYS A 146 -18.03 25.65 25.26
N ASP A 147 -18.93 26.33 24.56
CA ASP A 147 -19.94 27.24 25.14
C ASP A 147 -19.36 28.26 26.14
N GLY A 148 -18.13 28.73 25.89
CA GLY A 148 -17.41 29.69 26.73
C GLY A 148 -16.75 29.11 27.99
N LYS A 149 -16.61 27.79 28.09
CA LYS A 149 -15.95 27.09 29.21
C LYS A 149 -14.80 26.22 28.70
N SER A 150 -13.71 26.11 29.44
CA SER A 150 -12.61 25.19 29.13
C SER A 150 -13.09 23.74 29.12
N VAL A 151 -12.61 22.95 28.16
CA VAL A 151 -12.97 21.53 27.98
C VAL A 151 -12.08 20.62 28.84
N PHE A 152 -10.81 20.97 28.97
CA PHE A 152 -9.83 20.31 29.81
C PHE A 152 -9.48 21.19 31.01
N THR A 153 -8.67 20.66 31.95
CA THR A 153 -8.11 21.52 33.00
C THR A 153 -7.04 22.43 32.37
N PRO A 154 -7.03 23.75 32.61
CA PRO A 154 -6.11 24.63 31.88
C PRO A 154 -4.67 24.55 32.40
N ASN A 155 -4.48 24.36 33.72
CA ASN A 155 -3.17 24.31 34.38
C ASN A 155 -3.09 23.34 35.57
N ALA A 156 -1.88 23.26 36.14
CA ALA A 156 -1.57 22.60 37.40
C ALA A 156 -0.37 23.29 38.08
N ILE A 157 -0.27 23.15 39.40
CA ILE A 157 1.00 23.35 40.14
C ILE A 157 1.39 22.03 40.78
N LYS A 158 2.67 21.64 40.67
CA LYS A 158 3.26 20.49 41.35
C LYS A 158 4.54 20.93 42.06
N GLU A 159 4.66 20.60 43.35
CA GLU A 159 5.87 20.86 44.11
C GLU A 159 6.92 19.78 43.86
N ILE A 160 8.15 20.19 43.54
CA ILE A 160 9.27 19.30 43.21
C ILE A 160 10.53 19.86 43.87
N ASN A 161 11.22 19.05 44.68
CA ASN A 161 12.41 19.48 45.44
C ASN A 161 12.15 20.74 46.31
N GLY A 162 10.90 20.97 46.73
CA GLY A 162 10.49 22.19 47.44
C GLY A 162 10.51 23.45 46.56
N VAL A 163 10.19 23.34 45.28
CA VAL A 163 9.91 24.44 44.33
C VAL A 163 8.55 24.19 43.69
N LYS A 164 7.73 25.22 43.53
CA LYS A 164 6.42 25.12 42.88
C LYS A 164 6.53 25.28 41.37
N VAL A 165 6.50 24.16 40.64
CA VAL A 165 6.44 24.17 39.18
C VAL A 165 4.99 24.31 38.73
N GLY A 166 4.67 25.38 38.01
CA GLY A 166 3.42 25.56 37.28
C GLY A 166 3.52 24.96 35.88
N ILE A 167 2.45 24.29 35.42
CA ILE A 167 2.35 23.69 34.09
C ILE A 167 1.01 24.11 33.48
N PHE A 168 0.99 24.58 32.24
CA PHE A 168 -0.25 24.87 31.50
C PHE A 168 -0.23 24.20 30.12
N GLY A 169 -1.40 23.82 29.62
CA GLY A 169 -1.54 23.16 28.32
C GLY A 169 -1.99 24.09 27.19
N LEU A 170 -1.56 23.82 25.97
CA LEU A 170 -2.03 24.45 24.73
C LEU A 170 -2.21 23.40 23.61
N SER A 171 -3.24 23.56 22.79
CA SER A 171 -3.54 22.74 21.62
C SER A 171 -3.65 23.63 20.37
N SER A 172 -3.07 23.20 19.25
CA SER A 172 -3.04 23.97 17.99
C SER A 172 -4.45 24.36 17.52
N PRO A 173 -4.70 25.63 17.15
CA PRO A 173 -5.96 26.04 16.52
C PRO A 173 -6.30 25.27 15.24
N GLU A 174 -5.27 24.73 14.57
CA GLU A 174 -5.38 23.95 13.34
C GLU A 174 -6.09 22.62 13.54
N THR A 175 -6.24 22.16 14.78
CA THR A 175 -7.09 21.01 15.14
C THR A 175 -8.54 21.17 14.62
N ALA A 176 -8.99 22.39 14.29
CA ALA A 176 -10.27 22.60 13.61
C ALA A 176 -10.35 21.98 12.18
N TYR A 177 -9.22 21.65 11.54
CA TYR A 177 -9.11 21.08 10.19
C TYR A 177 -8.08 19.95 10.02
N LYS A 178 -7.02 19.88 10.86
CA LYS A 178 -6.09 18.73 11.00
C LYS A 178 -6.66 17.54 11.80
N THR A 179 -7.98 17.51 11.98
CA THR A 179 -8.75 16.27 12.20
C THR A 179 -10.11 16.43 11.52
N ASN A 180 -10.85 15.34 11.34
CA ASN A 180 -12.18 15.38 10.73
C ASN A 180 -13.07 16.40 11.49
N PRO A 181 -13.62 17.45 10.86
CA PRO A 181 -14.34 18.52 11.58
C PRO A 181 -15.56 18.07 12.41
N ASN A 182 -16.05 16.84 12.20
CA ASN A 182 -17.09 16.25 13.05
C ASN A 182 -16.56 15.86 14.45
N ASN A 183 -15.28 15.51 14.58
CA ASN A 183 -14.63 15.10 15.83
C ASN A 183 -14.57 16.22 16.88
N VAL A 184 -14.46 17.46 16.41
CA VAL A 184 -14.30 18.69 17.21
C VAL A 184 -15.52 19.61 17.13
N LYS A 185 -16.67 19.07 16.72
CA LYS A 185 -17.89 19.83 16.43
C LYS A 185 -18.41 20.59 17.66
N GLY A 186 -18.40 21.92 17.55
CA GLY A 186 -18.82 22.83 18.61
C GLY A 186 -17.75 23.11 19.67
N LEU A 187 -16.50 22.68 19.44
CA LEU A 187 -15.35 23.24 20.14
C LEU A 187 -14.96 24.59 19.52
N LYS A 188 -14.19 25.36 20.28
CA LYS A 188 -13.33 26.42 19.79
C LYS A 188 -11.91 26.18 20.29
N PHE A 189 -10.95 26.55 19.48
CA PHE A 189 -9.55 26.66 19.85
C PHE A 189 -9.25 28.16 19.90
N GLU A 190 -9.16 28.70 21.11
CA GLU A 190 -8.85 30.11 21.34
C GLU A 190 -7.37 30.38 21.03
N ASP A 191 -7.03 31.66 20.82
CA ASP A 191 -5.67 32.10 20.55
C ASP A 191 -4.68 31.63 21.66
N PRO A 192 -3.63 30.85 21.31
CA PRO A 192 -2.75 30.23 22.29
C PRO A 192 -1.80 31.23 22.95
N VAL A 193 -1.44 32.33 22.28
CA VAL A 193 -0.61 33.41 22.84
C VAL A 193 -1.41 34.16 23.93
N GLN A 194 -2.67 34.49 23.67
CA GLN A 194 -3.55 35.16 24.61
C GLN A 194 -3.95 34.25 25.78
N MET A 195 -4.04 32.93 25.59
CA MET A 195 -4.25 32.01 26.72
C MET A 195 -2.98 31.81 27.53
N ALA A 196 -1.81 31.66 26.90
CA ALA A 196 -0.53 31.57 27.60
C ALA A 196 -0.29 32.77 28.55
N LYS A 197 -0.55 34.01 28.09
CA LYS A 197 -0.48 35.22 28.94
C LYS A 197 -1.32 35.09 30.21
N LYS A 198 -2.59 34.69 30.07
CA LYS A 198 -3.49 34.47 31.23
C LYS A 198 -3.00 33.35 32.14
N GLN A 199 -2.42 32.28 31.59
CA GLN A 199 -1.95 31.15 32.39
C GLN A 199 -0.66 31.45 33.15
N VAL A 200 0.24 32.28 32.61
CA VAL A 200 1.35 32.84 33.39
C VAL A 200 0.82 33.68 34.55
N GLU A 201 -0.03 34.68 34.28
CA GLU A 201 -0.62 35.54 35.32
C GLU A 201 -1.35 34.73 36.42
N GLU A 202 -2.06 33.67 36.04
CA GLU A 202 -2.78 32.79 36.98
C GLU A 202 -1.82 31.92 37.81
N LEU A 203 -0.79 31.34 37.20
CA LEU A 203 0.20 30.50 37.87
C LEU A 203 1.10 31.31 38.82
N GLU A 204 1.62 32.47 38.40
CA GLU A 204 2.38 33.38 39.26
C GLU A 204 1.58 33.81 40.48
N LYS A 205 0.31 34.19 40.28
CA LYS A 205 -0.62 34.59 41.34
C LYS A 205 -0.93 33.46 42.32
N ASN A 206 -0.98 32.22 41.84
CA ASN A 206 -1.12 31.02 42.67
C ASN A 206 0.21 30.56 43.30
N GLY A 207 1.31 31.29 43.05
CA GLY A 207 2.62 31.07 43.65
C GLY A 207 3.44 29.97 42.98
N ALA A 208 3.32 29.80 41.67
CA ALA A 208 4.34 29.13 40.87
C ALA A 208 5.65 29.94 40.88
N GLU A 209 6.77 29.22 40.78
CA GLU A 209 8.13 29.75 40.83
C GLU A 209 8.97 29.34 39.61
N VAL A 210 8.51 28.31 38.90
CA VAL A 210 8.99 27.88 37.58
C VAL A 210 7.75 27.60 36.74
N ILE A 211 7.67 28.08 35.50
CA ILE A 211 6.50 27.92 34.63
C ILE A 211 6.88 27.20 33.34
N VAL A 212 6.19 26.08 33.08
CA VAL A 212 6.36 25.22 31.92
C VAL A 212 5.11 25.28 31.04
N GLY A 213 5.27 25.73 29.79
CA GLY A 213 4.26 25.52 28.75
C GLY A 213 4.36 24.10 28.21
N LEU A 214 3.22 23.41 28.11
CA LEU A 214 3.09 22.13 27.40
C LEU A 214 2.22 22.37 26.16
N ALA A 215 2.86 22.58 25.03
CA ALA A 215 2.24 23.01 23.78
C ALA A 215 2.20 21.86 22.78
N HIS A 216 1.13 21.83 21.99
CA HIS A 216 1.11 21.17 20.70
C HIS A 216 0.74 22.23 19.68
N VAL A 217 1.68 23.11 19.34
CA VAL A 217 1.43 24.30 18.51
C VAL A 217 2.42 24.38 17.34
N GLY A 218 3.67 23.95 17.53
CA GLY A 218 4.68 23.88 16.46
C GLY A 218 5.52 25.15 16.28
N ILE A 219 6.67 24.98 15.62
CA ILE A 219 7.66 26.04 15.37
C ILE A 219 7.95 26.31 13.89
N ASP A 220 7.16 25.75 12.98
CA ASP A 220 7.36 25.85 11.52
C ASP A 220 6.44 26.88 10.85
N GLU A 221 6.73 27.20 9.58
CA GLU A 221 5.97 28.17 8.78
C GLU A 221 4.57 27.68 8.35
N SER A 222 4.19 26.44 8.68
CA SER A 222 2.81 25.97 8.50
C SER A 222 1.89 26.33 9.67
N SER A 223 2.49 26.65 10.83
CA SER A 223 1.80 26.89 12.11
C SER A 223 1.50 28.38 12.34
N ASP A 224 0.24 28.77 12.57
CA ASP A 224 -0.13 30.17 12.88
C ASP A 224 -1.09 30.30 14.12
N PRO A 225 -0.67 30.96 15.22
CA PRO A 225 0.67 31.47 15.53
C PRO A 225 1.60 30.35 16.01
N THR A 226 2.92 30.54 15.90
CA THR A 226 3.91 29.53 16.34
C THR A 226 4.20 29.58 17.84
N THR A 227 4.81 28.51 18.38
CA THR A 227 5.43 28.50 19.72
C THR A 227 6.56 29.53 19.87
N ILE A 228 7.18 29.96 18.77
CA ILE A 228 8.19 31.04 18.78
C ILE A 228 7.50 32.38 19.04
N ASP A 229 6.29 32.60 18.52
CA ASP A 229 5.50 33.80 18.77
C ASP A 229 4.97 33.83 20.21
N ILE A 230 4.57 32.68 20.75
CA ILE A 230 4.26 32.52 22.19
C ILE A 230 5.46 32.93 23.05
N ALA A 231 6.66 32.39 22.79
CA ALA A 231 7.87 32.75 23.54
C ALA A 231 8.34 34.21 23.30
N ASN A 232 7.95 34.83 22.18
CA ASN A 232 8.22 36.25 21.92
C ASN A 232 7.20 37.19 22.59
N GLU A 233 5.94 36.79 22.73
CA GLU A 233 4.89 37.65 23.29
C GLU A 233 4.59 37.41 24.78
N VAL A 234 5.02 36.28 25.34
CA VAL A 234 4.69 35.87 26.72
C VAL A 234 5.95 35.75 27.57
N ASN A 235 6.24 36.80 28.33
CA ASN A 235 7.27 36.76 29.36
C ASN A 235 6.83 35.84 30.53
N GLY A 236 7.78 35.34 31.32
CA GLY A 236 7.48 34.54 32.52
C GLY A 236 7.30 33.03 32.28
N ILE A 237 7.59 32.52 31.07
CA ILE A 237 7.69 31.09 30.80
C ILE A 237 9.17 30.69 30.77
N ASP A 238 9.59 29.73 31.59
CA ASP A 238 10.98 29.23 31.61
C ASP A 238 11.24 28.24 30.48
N VAL A 239 10.31 27.31 30.27
CA VAL A 239 10.43 26.22 29.29
C VAL A 239 9.11 26.04 28.54
N ILE A 240 9.17 25.83 27.23
CA ILE A 240 8.04 25.27 26.47
C ILE A 240 8.45 23.92 25.91
N VAL A 241 7.72 22.88 26.28
CA VAL A 241 7.75 21.56 25.64
C VAL A 241 6.73 21.58 24.51
N ASP A 242 7.16 21.36 23.26
CA ASP A 242 6.33 21.48 22.06
C ASP A 242 6.33 20.20 21.20
N GLY A 243 5.34 20.08 20.31
CA GLY A 243 5.18 19.00 19.34
C GLY A 243 4.75 19.55 17.97
N HIS A 244 3.83 18.87 17.28
CA HIS A 244 3.14 19.30 16.05
C HIS A 244 4.04 19.38 14.80
N SER A 245 5.10 20.19 14.85
CA SER A 245 6.06 20.40 13.75
C SER A 245 7.18 19.34 13.71
N HIS A 246 6.99 18.20 14.39
CA HIS A 246 7.92 17.05 14.51
C HIS A 246 9.40 17.45 14.73
N SER A 247 9.63 18.57 15.42
CA SER A 247 10.88 19.33 15.31
C SER A 247 11.97 18.80 16.23
N ASN A 248 13.06 18.29 15.67
CA ASN A 248 14.16 17.71 16.42
C ASN A 248 15.09 18.80 17.02
N LEU A 249 14.91 19.11 18.31
CA LEU A 249 15.66 20.16 19.03
C LEU A 249 16.57 19.57 20.13
N PRO A 250 17.70 18.92 19.79
CA PRO A 250 18.52 18.17 20.76
C PRO A 250 19.19 19.02 21.84
N ASN A 251 19.38 20.32 21.59
CA ASN A 251 19.90 21.30 22.56
C ASN A 251 18.86 22.36 22.94
N GLY A 252 17.59 22.16 22.55
CA GLY A 252 16.54 23.18 22.62
C GLY A 252 16.77 24.38 21.69
N LYS A 253 15.88 25.37 21.79
CA LYS A 253 15.91 26.66 21.08
C LYS A 253 15.50 27.76 22.06
N LYS A 254 16.45 28.57 22.53
CA LYS A 254 16.15 29.69 23.43
C LYS A 254 15.60 30.88 22.64
N VAL A 255 14.45 31.40 23.06
CA VAL A 255 13.77 32.57 22.52
C VAL A 255 13.51 33.52 23.67
N LYS A 256 14.15 34.72 23.63
CA LYS A 256 14.30 35.60 24.80
C LYS A 256 14.86 34.81 25.98
N ASP A 257 14.11 34.69 27.07
CA ASP A 257 14.49 33.96 28.27
C ASP A 257 14.02 32.50 28.28
N THR A 258 12.93 32.20 27.55
CA THR A 258 12.26 30.90 27.44
C THR A 258 13.06 29.89 26.61
N LEU A 259 13.12 28.64 27.07
CA LEU A 259 13.74 27.52 26.35
C LEU A 259 12.67 26.62 25.69
N ILE A 260 12.58 26.63 24.37
CA ILE A 260 11.68 25.73 23.61
C ILE A 260 12.39 24.38 23.37
N VAL A 261 11.71 23.26 23.58
CA VAL A 261 12.24 21.90 23.39
C VAL A 261 11.23 20.96 22.74
N SER A 262 11.74 20.06 21.88
CA SER A 262 10.97 19.01 21.19
C SER A 262 11.91 17.86 20.80
N THR A 263 11.38 16.65 20.66
CA THR A 263 12.16 15.38 20.54
C THR A 263 12.33 14.86 19.12
N GLY A 264 11.72 15.53 18.13
CA GLY A 264 11.48 14.96 16.82
C GLY A 264 10.09 14.32 16.80
N GLU A 265 10.01 13.02 16.60
CA GLU A 265 8.77 12.22 16.48
C GLU A 265 9.00 10.79 17.00
N TYR A 266 7.94 10.00 17.14
CA TYR A 266 7.96 8.53 17.10
C TYR A 266 8.77 7.82 18.21
N MET A 267 9.03 8.51 19.32
CA MET A 267 9.97 8.11 20.38
C MET A 267 11.36 7.69 19.85
N GLN A 268 11.86 8.39 18.82
CA GLN A 268 13.26 8.23 18.36
C GLN A 268 14.26 8.73 19.42
N ASN A 269 13.85 9.74 20.18
CA ASN A 269 14.56 10.33 21.31
C ASN A 269 13.63 10.44 22.53
N ILE A 270 14.20 10.63 23.71
CA ILE A 270 13.51 11.16 24.89
C ILE A 270 14.17 12.49 25.24
N GLY A 271 13.39 13.56 25.37
CA GLY A 271 13.90 14.87 25.75
C GLY A 271 14.21 14.95 27.25
N LYS A 272 15.26 15.66 27.61
CA LYS A 272 15.70 15.87 28.99
C LYS A 272 16.17 17.32 29.17
N VAL A 273 15.44 18.11 29.94
CA VAL A 273 15.84 19.45 30.38
C VAL A 273 16.25 19.42 31.84
N GLU A 274 17.47 19.86 32.14
CA GLU A 274 17.98 20.01 33.51
C GLU A 274 17.95 21.48 33.91
N LEU A 275 17.10 21.79 34.88
CA LEU A 275 16.95 23.12 35.48
C LEU A 275 17.75 23.21 36.78
N GLU A 276 18.54 24.26 36.92
CA GLU A 276 19.13 24.67 38.19
C GLU A 276 18.42 25.94 38.67
N VAL A 277 17.84 25.85 39.87
CA VAL A 277 16.93 26.85 40.42
C VAL A 277 17.53 27.40 41.72
N SER A 278 17.70 28.71 41.80
CA SER A 278 18.35 29.38 42.93
C SER A 278 17.36 30.16 43.78
N SER A 279 17.71 30.39 45.05
CA SER A 279 16.90 31.11 46.04
C SER A 279 17.26 32.60 46.00
N VAL A 280 16.46 33.39 45.28
CA VAL A 280 16.67 34.82 45.05
C VAL A 280 15.62 35.61 45.83
N ASN A 281 16.06 36.35 46.85
CA ASN A 281 15.21 37.18 47.72
C ASN A 281 14.01 36.45 48.36
N GLY A 282 14.06 35.12 48.49
CA GLY A 282 12.97 34.30 49.04
C GLY A 282 11.94 33.80 48.02
N LYS A 283 12.22 33.94 46.72
CA LYS A 283 11.59 33.17 45.64
C LYS A 283 12.62 32.23 45.02
N HIS A 284 12.16 31.13 44.42
CA HIS A 284 12.99 30.35 43.51
C HIS A 284 12.95 30.95 42.09
N GLU A 285 14.11 31.02 41.42
CA GLU A 285 14.26 31.52 40.05
C GLU A 285 15.17 30.57 39.24
N VAL A 286 14.86 30.30 37.96
CA VAL A 286 15.69 29.45 37.09
C VAL A 286 16.95 30.21 36.67
N VAL A 287 18.11 29.76 37.17
CA VAL A 287 19.42 30.38 36.84
C VAL A 287 20.17 29.64 35.72
N ASN A 288 19.77 28.41 35.40
CA ASN A 288 20.35 27.62 34.33
C ASN A 288 19.32 26.60 33.80
N ALA A 289 19.29 26.38 32.48
CA ALA A 289 18.39 25.43 31.82
C ALA A 289 19.11 24.78 30.64
N ASN A 290 19.38 23.48 30.73
CA ASN A 290 20.15 22.73 29.72
C ASN A 290 19.28 21.63 29.13
N ALA A 291 18.97 21.72 27.83
CA ALA A 291 18.27 20.68 27.10
C ALA A 291 19.26 19.68 26.46
N SER A 292 18.87 18.41 26.45
CA SER A 292 19.58 17.29 25.85
C SER A 292 18.59 16.24 25.38
N HIS A 293 18.98 15.39 24.44
CA HIS A 293 18.23 14.18 24.07
C HIS A 293 18.92 12.92 24.58
N ILE A 294 18.14 12.01 25.14
CA ILE A 294 18.51 10.61 25.33
C ILE A 294 18.16 9.88 24.04
N THR A 295 19.17 9.56 23.23
CA THR A 295 18.99 8.94 21.91
C THR A 295 18.68 7.45 22.01
N LYS A 296 18.16 6.86 20.93
CA LYS A 296 17.97 5.41 20.81
C LYS A 296 19.20 4.56 21.16
N GLU A 297 20.41 5.02 20.85
CA GLU A 297 21.67 4.33 21.14
C GLU A 297 22.12 4.47 22.61
N GLN A 298 21.65 5.49 23.32
CA GLN A 298 21.85 5.62 24.77
C GLN A 298 20.81 4.82 25.54
N ALA A 299 19.53 4.91 25.14
CA ALA A 299 18.42 4.21 25.75
C ALA A 299 18.51 2.68 25.60
N SER A 300 19.09 2.16 24.51
CA SER A 300 19.30 0.71 24.31
C SER A 300 20.20 0.04 25.35
N LYS A 301 20.95 0.82 26.13
CA LYS A 301 21.82 0.34 27.23
C LYS A 301 21.10 0.29 28.59
N ILE A 302 19.83 0.69 28.63
CA ILE A 302 18.99 0.74 29.83
C ILE A 302 17.98 -0.42 29.78
N ALA A 303 17.85 -1.15 30.89
CA ALA A 303 16.91 -2.25 30.99
C ALA A 303 15.44 -1.77 30.99
N SER A 304 14.56 -2.50 30.33
CA SER A 304 13.11 -2.28 30.34
C SER A 304 12.53 -2.34 31.76
N ASP A 305 11.54 -1.49 32.03
CA ASP A 305 10.72 -1.60 33.23
C ASP A 305 9.75 -2.78 33.08
N SER A 306 9.97 -3.86 33.84
CA SER A 306 9.22 -5.11 33.70
C SER A 306 7.72 -4.98 33.97
N VAL A 307 7.28 -3.95 34.71
CA VAL A 307 5.85 -3.66 34.91
C VAL A 307 5.21 -3.18 33.61
N VAL A 308 5.85 -2.23 32.92
CA VAL A 308 5.37 -1.70 31.63
C VAL A 308 5.59 -2.71 30.49
N GLU A 309 6.70 -3.45 30.50
CA GLU A 309 6.96 -4.53 29.53
C GLU A 309 5.89 -5.63 29.59
N ASN A 310 5.43 -6.00 30.79
CA ASN A 310 4.33 -6.95 30.93
C ASN A 310 2.98 -6.34 30.51
N LYS A 311 2.74 -5.06 30.80
CA LYS A 311 1.53 -4.35 30.34
C LYS A 311 1.45 -4.24 28.81
N ILE A 312 2.58 -4.14 28.10
CA ILE A 312 2.62 -4.24 26.63
C ILE A 312 2.12 -5.63 26.18
N LYS A 313 2.61 -6.72 26.78
CA LYS A 313 2.20 -8.09 26.45
C LYS A 313 0.72 -8.35 26.76
N GLU A 314 0.21 -7.84 27.88
CA GLU A 314 -1.22 -7.87 28.21
C GLU A 314 -2.09 -7.19 27.14
N ILE A 315 -1.59 -6.11 26.53
CA ILE A 315 -2.25 -5.39 25.44
C ILE A 315 -2.18 -6.21 24.14
N GLU A 316 -1.03 -6.79 23.80
CA GLU A 316 -0.87 -7.66 22.61
C GLU A 316 -1.81 -8.88 22.69
N GLU A 317 -1.84 -9.60 23.83
CA GLU A 317 -2.74 -10.74 24.10
C GLU A 317 -4.24 -10.35 24.14
N ALA A 318 -4.55 -9.09 24.44
CA ALA A 318 -5.92 -8.56 24.35
C ALA A 318 -6.28 -8.21 22.90
N GLN A 319 -5.33 -7.66 22.14
CA GLN A 319 -5.52 -7.22 20.76
C GLN A 319 -5.72 -8.38 19.78
N ASP A 320 -5.18 -9.58 20.02
CA ASP A 320 -5.48 -10.80 19.23
C ASP A 320 -6.99 -11.03 19.04
N LYS A 321 -7.79 -10.74 20.08
CA LYS A 321 -9.27 -10.87 20.04
C LYS A 321 -9.93 -9.79 19.18
N ILE A 322 -9.33 -8.59 19.11
CA ILE A 322 -9.79 -7.46 18.29
C ILE A 322 -9.37 -7.68 16.83
N LEU A 323 -8.17 -8.20 16.60
CA LEU A 323 -7.64 -8.59 15.28
C LEU A 323 -8.47 -9.71 14.65
N SER A 324 -9.00 -10.63 15.47
CA SER A 324 -9.87 -11.75 15.04
C SER A 324 -11.31 -11.36 14.69
N VAL A 325 -11.70 -10.08 14.82
CA VAL A 325 -13.05 -9.62 14.47
C VAL A 325 -13.23 -9.61 12.94
N ASN A 326 -14.25 -10.31 12.43
CA ASN A 326 -14.73 -10.17 11.05
C ASN A 326 -15.31 -8.75 10.85
N VAL A 327 -14.82 -8.04 9.84
CA VAL A 327 -15.23 -6.67 9.47
C VAL A 327 -15.94 -6.62 8.11
N GLY A 328 -16.11 -7.76 7.43
CA GLY A 328 -16.71 -7.90 6.10
C GLY A 328 -16.35 -9.25 5.48
N ASN A 329 -16.77 -9.48 4.24
CA ASN A 329 -16.48 -10.71 3.49
C ASN A 329 -16.11 -10.37 2.05
N THR A 330 -15.41 -11.25 1.35
CA THR A 330 -15.13 -11.11 -0.09
C THR A 330 -15.37 -12.40 -0.87
N ASP A 331 -16.14 -12.31 -1.95
CA ASP A 331 -16.39 -13.42 -2.88
C ASP A 331 -15.21 -13.66 -3.86
N VAL A 332 -14.21 -12.76 -3.84
CA VAL A 332 -13.05 -12.78 -4.74
C VAL A 332 -11.74 -12.61 -3.97
N HIS A 333 -10.65 -13.17 -4.48
CA HIS A 333 -9.31 -12.89 -3.94
C HIS A 333 -8.96 -11.42 -4.18
N LEU A 334 -8.52 -10.72 -3.14
CA LEU A 334 -8.13 -9.32 -3.17
C LEU A 334 -6.62 -9.23 -3.38
N GLU A 335 -6.20 -8.97 -4.61
CA GLU A 335 -4.82 -9.08 -5.07
C GLU A 335 -3.96 -7.92 -4.57
N GLY A 336 -3.11 -8.20 -3.57
CA GLY A 336 -2.21 -7.26 -2.92
C GLY A 336 -0.73 -7.57 -3.06
N ARG A 337 -0.34 -8.61 -3.80
CA ARG A 337 1.07 -9.05 -3.86
C ARG A 337 1.95 -8.06 -4.60
N ARG A 338 3.21 -7.95 -4.16
CA ARG A 338 4.20 -6.97 -4.62
C ARG A 338 4.38 -6.97 -6.14
N GLU A 339 4.32 -8.12 -6.80
CA GLU A 339 4.45 -8.26 -8.25
C GLU A 339 3.27 -7.68 -9.04
N ASN A 340 2.10 -7.50 -8.40
CA ASN A 340 0.88 -7.00 -9.03
C ASN A 340 0.61 -5.53 -8.67
N VAL A 341 0.54 -5.17 -7.38
CA VAL A 341 0.26 -3.78 -6.93
C VAL A 341 1.35 -2.78 -7.32
N ARG A 342 2.49 -3.25 -7.82
CA ARG A 342 3.61 -2.41 -8.25
C ARG A 342 3.81 -2.36 -9.77
N THR A 343 2.88 -2.95 -10.54
CA THR A 343 3.02 -3.08 -12.00
C THR A 343 1.75 -2.73 -12.77
N LYS A 344 0.56 -2.88 -12.16
CA LYS A 344 -0.75 -2.77 -12.79
C LYS A 344 -1.86 -2.47 -11.77
N GLU A 345 -3.05 -2.17 -12.26
CA GLU A 345 -4.28 -2.14 -11.47
C GLU A 345 -4.55 -3.49 -10.76
N THR A 346 -5.02 -3.43 -9.52
CA THR A 346 -5.57 -4.59 -8.78
C THR A 346 -6.89 -4.22 -8.11
N ASN A 347 -7.73 -5.21 -7.86
CA ASN A 347 -9.02 -5.01 -7.22
C ASN A 347 -8.91 -4.55 -5.75
N LEU A 348 -7.81 -4.90 -5.05
CA LEU A 348 -7.55 -4.39 -3.70
C LEU A 348 -7.15 -2.91 -3.71
N GLY A 349 -6.34 -2.47 -4.67
CA GLY A 349 -6.03 -1.05 -4.85
C GLY A 349 -7.25 -0.20 -5.24
N ASN A 350 -8.15 -0.77 -6.04
CA ASN A 350 -9.46 -0.17 -6.33
C ASN A 350 -10.31 -0.05 -5.06
N LEU A 351 -10.47 -1.14 -4.29
CA LEU A 351 -11.23 -1.15 -3.03
C LEU A 351 -10.70 -0.14 -1.99
N ILE A 352 -9.38 -0.02 -1.84
CA ILE A 352 -8.75 0.95 -0.94
C ILE A 352 -9.05 2.39 -1.39
N THR A 353 -8.90 2.70 -2.68
CA THR A 353 -9.19 4.05 -3.19
C THR A 353 -10.67 4.40 -3.18
N ASP A 354 -11.57 3.41 -3.28
CA ASP A 354 -13.01 3.61 -3.11
C ASP A 354 -13.39 3.86 -1.64
N ALA A 355 -12.74 3.19 -0.69
CA ALA A 355 -12.86 3.50 0.73
C ALA A 355 -12.38 4.93 1.05
N MET A 356 -11.25 5.36 0.46
CA MET A 356 -10.75 6.74 0.59
C MET A 356 -11.76 7.79 0.08
N ILE A 357 -12.42 7.54 -1.05
CA ILE A 357 -13.46 8.43 -1.59
C ILE A 357 -14.72 8.38 -0.71
N SER A 358 -15.14 7.21 -0.21
CA SER A 358 -16.32 7.08 0.67
C SER A 358 -16.13 7.71 2.06
N GLU A 359 -14.89 7.95 2.50
CA GLU A 359 -14.57 8.71 3.72
C GLU A 359 -14.55 10.22 3.44
N THR A 360 -13.81 10.63 2.41
CA THR A 360 -13.45 12.04 2.16
C THR A 360 -14.47 12.82 1.33
N ASN A 361 -15.20 12.15 0.43
CA ASN A 361 -15.98 12.77 -0.66
C ASN A 361 -15.13 13.57 -1.67
N ALA A 362 -13.83 13.26 -1.78
CA ALA A 362 -12.93 13.84 -2.78
C ALA A 362 -13.37 13.54 -4.24
N ASP A 363 -13.00 14.41 -5.19
CA ASP A 363 -13.22 14.18 -6.63
C ASP A 363 -12.57 12.86 -7.10
N VAL A 364 -11.38 12.56 -6.58
CA VAL A 364 -10.53 11.41 -6.92
C VAL A 364 -9.67 10.97 -5.73
N ALA A 365 -9.19 9.72 -5.76
CA ALA A 365 -8.20 9.21 -4.81
C ALA A 365 -6.96 8.66 -5.53
N ILE A 366 -5.78 8.81 -4.91
CA ILE A 366 -4.48 8.38 -5.42
C ILE A 366 -3.65 7.82 -4.26
N THR A 367 -3.21 6.56 -4.34
CA THR A 367 -2.34 5.91 -3.33
C THR A 367 -1.27 5.05 -4.01
N ASN A 368 -0.17 4.73 -3.31
CA ASN A 368 0.96 3.98 -3.85
C ASN A 368 0.90 2.48 -3.52
N GLY A 369 1.25 1.61 -4.48
CA GLY A 369 1.45 0.16 -4.29
C GLY A 369 2.62 -0.19 -3.36
N GLY A 370 3.38 0.81 -2.92
CA GLY A 370 4.29 0.76 -1.78
C GLY A 370 3.56 0.54 -0.45
N GLY A 371 2.38 1.13 -0.31
CA GLY A 371 1.53 1.08 0.89
C GLY A 371 0.69 -0.19 1.02
N ILE A 372 0.37 -0.89 -0.09
CA ILE A 372 -0.39 -2.16 -0.07
C ILE A 372 0.60 -3.32 0.13
N ARG A 373 0.43 -4.10 1.21
CA ARG A 373 1.49 -5.00 1.72
C ARG A 373 1.20 -6.49 1.67
N ASP A 374 -0.06 -6.90 1.68
CA ASP A 374 -0.50 -8.29 1.66
C ASP A 374 -1.82 -8.42 0.87
N SER A 375 -2.27 -9.65 0.61
CA SER A 375 -3.53 -9.97 -0.08
C SER A 375 -4.57 -10.51 0.90
N ILE A 376 -5.84 -10.48 0.52
CA ILE A 376 -6.93 -11.09 1.30
C ILE A 376 -7.59 -12.20 0.48
N ASN A 377 -7.88 -13.33 1.12
CA ASN A 377 -8.46 -14.49 0.46
C ASN A 377 -9.99 -14.43 0.41
N ILE A 378 -10.61 -15.34 -0.36
CA ILE A 378 -12.06 -15.49 -0.44
C ILE A 378 -12.60 -15.96 0.92
N GLY A 379 -13.65 -15.30 1.42
CA GLY A 379 -14.29 -15.60 2.71
C GLY A 379 -14.40 -14.38 3.62
N ASP A 380 -14.51 -14.64 4.93
CA ASP A 380 -14.40 -13.66 6.01
C ASP A 380 -13.14 -12.79 5.89
N ILE A 381 -13.28 -11.49 6.10
CA ILE A 381 -12.17 -10.53 6.21
C ILE A 381 -12.05 -10.13 7.68
N THR A 382 -10.91 -10.45 8.31
CA THR A 382 -10.64 -10.02 9.69
C THR A 382 -9.98 -8.64 9.76
N LYS A 383 -10.17 -7.95 10.89
CA LYS A 383 -9.47 -6.68 11.17
C LYS A 383 -7.94 -6.83 11.08
N GLY A 384 -7.42 -7.99 11.51
CA GLY A 384 -6.01 -8.34 11.40
C GLY A 384 -5.51 -8.59 9.97
N GLU A 385 -6.37 -8.97 9.03
CA GLU A 385 -6.01 -9.00 7.60
C GLU A 385 -5.93 -7.59 7.01
N VAL A 386 -6.89 -6.70 7.30
CA VAL A 386 -6.80 -5.30 6.85
C VAL A 386 -5.51 -4.63 7.37
N ILE A 387 -5.14 -4.87 8.63
CA ILE A 387 -3.89 -4.36 9.22
C ILE A 387 -2.65 -4.98 8.56
N LYS A 388 -2.67 -6.24 8.10
CA LYS A 388 -1.56 -6.80 7.28
C LYS A 388 -1.43 -6.12 5.93
N VAL A 389 -2.55 -5.73 5.30
CA VAL A 389 -2.53 -4.98 4.03
C VAL A 389 -2.01 -3.56 4.22
N LEU A 390 -2.38 -2.89 5.33
CA LEU A 390 -2.13 -1.46 5.60
C LEU A 390 -1.44 -1.22 6.97
N PRO A 391 -0.24 -1.77 7.22
CA PRO A 391 0.34 -1.89 8.58
C PRO A 391 0.99 -0.61 9.14
N PHE A 392 1.06 0.46 8.35
CA PHE A 392 1.94 1.60 8.66
C PHE A 392 1.32 2.71 9.51
N GLY A 393 0.00 2.68 9.76
CA GLY A 393 -0.71 3.78 10.43
C GLY A 393 -0.87 5.05 9.58
N ASN A 394 -0.55 4.97 8.28
CA ASN A 394 -0.78 6.03 7.30
C ASN A 394 -2.26 6.43 7.29
N TYR A 395 -2.53 7.73 7.28
CA TYR A 395 -3.89 8.31 7.30
C TYR A 395 -4.21 9.04 6.00
N ILE A 396 -5.51 9.23 5.75
CA ILE A 396 -5.98 9.89 4.53
C ILE A 396 -5.92 11.40 4.72
N VAL A 397 -5.35 12.10 3.74
CA VAL A 397 -5.37 13.57 3.66
C VAL A 397 -5.97 14.02 2.32
N THR A 398 -6.43 15.27 2.28
CA THR A 398 -6.98 15.88 1.06
C THR A 398 -6.21 17.12 0.65
N LYS A 399 -5.93 17.28 -0.65
CA LYS A 399 -5.23 18.45 -1.26
C LYS A 399 -5.92 18.89 -2.55
N GLU A 400 -5.90 20.20 -2.85
CA GLU A 400 -6.52 20.77 -4.07
C GLU A 400 -5.51 20.81 -5.22
N LEU A 401 -5.53 19.86 -6.15
CA LEU A 401 -4.60 19.84 -7.29
C LEU A 401 -5.30 20.23 -8.60
N THR A 402 -4.63 21.01 -9.45
CA THR A 402 -5.05 21.21 -10.85
C THR A 402 -4.95 19.92 -11.65
N GLY A 403 -5.73 19.78 -12.73
CA GLY A 403 -5.59 18.64 -13.64
C GLY A 403 -4.17 18.45 -14.20
N ALA A 404 -3.42 19.54 -14.38
CA ALA A 404 -2.01 19.51 -14.77
C ALA A 404 -1.08 18.94 -13.67
N GLN A 405 -1.32 19.25 -12.38
CA GLN A 405 -0.62 18.64 -11.25
C GLN A 405 -1.01 17.15 -11.11
N ILE A 406 -2.29 16.81 -11.28
CA ILE A 406 -2.76 15.42 -11.29
C ILE A 406 -2.06 14.61 -12.40
N LYS A 407 -1.90 15.17 -13.62
CA LYS A 407 -1.10 14.51 -14.67
C LYS A 407 0.33 14.24 -14.21
N LYS A 408 1.03 15.20 -13.58
CA LYS A 408 2.41 15.00 -13.07
C LYS A 408 2.49 13.89 -12.01
N VAL A 409 1.54 13.83 -11.08
CA VAL A 409 1.41 12.77 -10.07
C VAL A 409 1.25 11.41 -10.74
N LEU A 410 0.35 11.29 -11.72
CA LEU A 410 0.09 10.05 -12.45
C LEU A 410 1.28 9.61 -13.32
N GLU A 411 1.93 10.55 -14.01
CA GLU A 411 3.14 10.31 -14.81
C GLU A 411 4.28 9.73 -13.98
N HIS A 412 4.46 10.22 -12.76
CA HIS A 412 5.40 9.64 -11.81
C HIS A 412 4.99 8.24 -11.37
N GLY A 413 3.69 8.06 -11.06
CA GLY A 413 3.11 6.77 -10.67
C GLY A 413 3.15 5.70 -11.78
N VAL A 414 3.31 6.07 -13.05
CA VAL A 414 3.46 5.12 -14.17
C VAL A 414 4.83 5.19 -14.87
N LYS A 415 5.82 5.89 -14.30
CA LYS A 415 7.14 6.08 -14.93
C LYS A 415 7.83 4.75 -15.29
N ASP A 416 7.64 3.74 -14.45
CA ASP A 416 8.21 2.38 -14.57
C ASP A 416 7.17 1.33 -15.03
N TYR A 417 6.06 1.74 -15.66
CA TYR A 417 4.88 0.90 -15.95
C TYR A 417 5.21 -0.54 -16.40
N GLY A 418 4.63 -1.53 -15.71
CA GLY A 418 4.89 -2.96 -15.91
C GLY A 418 6.14 -3.50 -15.19
N THR A 419 6.93 -2.66 -14.51
CA THR A 419 8.10 -3.04 -13.70
C THR A 419 7.83 -2.74 -12.22
N PRO A 420 8.15 -3.62 -11.24
CA PRO A 420 7.72 -3.46 -9.83
C PRO A 420 8.27 -2.25 -9.05
N ALA A 421 7.67 -1.07 -9.21
CA ALA A 421 8.00 0.17 -8.49
C ALA A 421 7.11 0.39 -7.24
N GLY A 422 7.70 0.80 -6.11
CA GLY A 422 6.93 1.18 -4.91
C GLY A 422 5.95 2.32 -5.18
N SER A 423 6.40 3.29 -5.97
CA SER A 423 5.63 4.44 -6.41
C SER A 423 4.50 4.14 -7.39
N PHE A 424 4.25 2.89 -7.82
CA PHE A 424 3.15 2.59 -8.73
C PHE A 424 1.80 3.08 -8.16
N THR A 425 1.00 3.77 -8.97
CA THR A 425 -0.25 4.40 -8.50
C THR A 425 -1.46 3.47 -8.59
N HIS A 426 -2.28 3.43 -7.54
CA HIS A 426 -3.68 2.98 -7.57
C HIS A 426 -4.60 4.20 -7.44
N ILE A 427 -5.73 4.16 -8.13
CA ILE A 427 -6.60 5.33 -8.35
C ILE A 427 -8.09 5.02 -8.19
N GLY A 428 -8.82 6.01 -7.67
CA GLY A 428 -10.28 6.04 -7.56
C GLY A 428 -10.87 7.31 -8.20
N GLY A 429 -12.13 7.24 -8.63
CA GLY A 429 -12.85 8.38 -9.26
C GLY A 429 -12.42 8.73 -10.70
N MET A 430 -11.30 8.20 -11.17
CA MET A 430 -10.73 8.47 -12.49
C MET A 430 -10.38 7.19 -13.28
N LYS A 431 -10.11 7.36 -14.58
CA LYS A 431 -9.47 6.37 -15.46
C LYS A 431 -8.36 7.00 -16.29
N ILE A 432 -7.28 6.27 -16.54
CA ILE A 432 -6.13 6.69 -17.34
C ILE A 432 -5.77 5.69 -18.44
N VAL A 433 -5.19 6.21 -19.52
CA VAL A 433 -4.57 5.42 -20.59
C VAL A 433 -3.08 5.72 -20.63
N VAL A 434 -2.27 4.65 -20.57
CA VAL A 434 -0.81 4.69 -20.53
C VAL A 434 -0.23 4.27 -21.89
N ASP A 435 0.77 4.99 -22.35
CA ASP A 435 1.65 4.59 -23.46
C ASP A 435 3.07 4.36 -22.93
N PRO A 436 3.47 3.11 -22.67
CA PRO A 436 4.79 2.81 -22.15
C PRO A 436 5.91 3.11 -23.16
N ARG A 437 5.62 3.35 -24.45
CA ARG A 437 6.62 3.78 -25.46
C ARG A 437 7.16 5.18 -25.21
N ASN A 438 6.35 6.06 -24.63
CA ASN A 438 6.71 7.47 -24.47
C ASN A 438 7.76 7.66 -23.36
N GLU A 439 8.48 8.77 -23.42
CA GLU A 439 9.45 9.16 -22.41
C GLU A 439 8.76 9.39 -21.05
N VAL A 440 9.50 9.24 -19.94
CA VAL A 440 8.99 9.51 -18.59
C VAL A 440 8.49 10.96 -18.51
N GLY A 441 7.28 11.16 -17.98
CA GLY A 441 6.59 12.46 -18.00
C GLY A 441 5.60 12.64 -19.17
N ASN A 442 5.60 11.73 -20.14
CA ASN A 442 4.68 11.72 -21.28
C ASN A 442 3.97 10.36 -21.52
N LYS A 443 3.98 9.46 -20.53
CA LYS A 443 3.35 8.14 -20.62
C LYS A 443 1.84 8.18 -20.43
N VAL A 444 1.28 9.14 -19.68
CA VAL A 444 -0.17 9.28 -19.50
C VAL A 444 -0.74 10.09 -20.67
N ILE A 445 -1.43 9.39 -21.59
CA ILE A 445 -1.93 9.96 -22.85
C ILE A 445 -3.41 10.34 -22.81
N ASP A 446 -4.20 9.75 -21.90
CA ASP A 446 -5.55 10.22 -21.60
C ASP A 446 -5.89 10.08 -20.12
N ILE A 447 -6.73 10.99 -19.61
CA ILE A 447 -7.23 11.01 -18.22
C ILE A 447 -8.69 11.41 -18.27
N THR A 448 -9.56 10.62 -17.64
CA THR A 448 -10.98 10.94 -17.46
C THR A 448 -11.40 10.86 -16.00
N ILE A 449 -12.23 11.80 -15.56
CA ILE A 449 -12.86 11.83 -14.24
C ILE A 449 -14.37 11.86 -14.49
N ASN A 450 -15.13 10.97 -13.85
CA ASN A 450 -16.58 10.81 -14.09
C ASN A 450 -16.96 10.74 -15.60
N ASN A 451 -16.19 9.93 -16.37
CA ASN A 451 -16.32 9.74 -17.82
C ASN A 451 -16.16 11.01 -18.70
N LYS A 452 -15.59 12.10 -18.16
CA LYS A 452 -15.23 13.32 -18.91
C LYS A 452 -13.72 13.47 -18.90
N LYS A 453 -13.11 13.96 -19.99
CA LYS A 453 -11.67 14.31 -20.01
C LYS A 453 -11.36 15.34 -18.92
N ILE A 454 -10.20 15.21 -18.29
CA ILE A 454 -9.75 16.14 -17.25
C ILE A 454 -9.56 17.55 -17.82
N ASP A 455 -10.00 18.56 -17.09
CA ASP A 455 -9.63 19.96 -17.36
C ASP A 455 -8.29 20.21 -16.66
N MET A 456 -7.26 20.56 -17.43
CA MET A 456 -5.90 20.74 -16.91
C MET A 456 -5.78 21.95 -15.96
N ASN A 457 -6.69 22.92 -16.04
CA ASN A 457 -6.67 24.15 -15.24
C ASN A 457 -7.64 24.11 -14.06
N LYS A 458 -8.71 23.32 -14.10
CA LYS A 458 -9.62 23.13 -12.96
C LYS A 458 -8.87 22.46 -11.80
N LYS A 459 -9.05 22.97 -10.58
CA LYS A 459 -8.67 22.28 -9.34
C LYS A 459 -9.67 21.18 -8.98
N TYR A 460 -9.19 20.11 -8.37
CA TYR A 460 -9.95 18.96 -7.90
C TYR A 460 -9.45 18.57 -6.50
N THR A 461 -10.37 18.13 -5.65
CA THR A 461 -10.00 17.57 -4.35
C THR A 461 -9.43 16.17 -4.54
N VAL A 462 -8.17 15.97 -4.20
CA VAL A 462 -7.47 14.68 -4.29
C VAL A 462 -7.30 14.11 -2.89
N ALA A 463 -7.85 12.92 -2.64
CA ALA A 463 -7.52 12.13 -1.47
C ALA A 463 -6.22 11.34 -1.71
N THR A 464 -5.27 11.43 -0.79
CA THR A 464 -4.03 10.63 -0.80
C THR A 464 -3.63 10.22 0.61
N ASN A 465 -2.49 9.55 0.78
CA ASN A 465 -1.94 9.22 2.10
C ASN A 465 -0.90 10.26 2.54
N ASP A 466 -0.77 10.46 3.86
CA ASP A 466 0.19 11.36 4.51
C ASP A 466 1.62 11.26 3.96
N PHE A 467 2.15 10.05 3.78
CA PHE A 467 3.49 9.80 3.24
C PHE A 467 3.65 10.36 1.81
N MET A 468 2.68 10.14 0.92
CA MET A 468 2.67 10.76 -0.42
C MET A 468 2.44 12.26 -0.37
N ALA A 469 1.67 12.75 0.62
CA ALA A 469 1.28 14.16 0.73
C ALA A 469 2.46 15.11 1.00
N VAL A 470 3.55 14.59 1.58
CA VAL A 470 4.83 15.27 1.83
C VAL A 470 5.93 14.90 0.82
N GLY A 471 5.57 14.23 -0.29
CA GLY A 471 6.50 13.86 -1.37
C GLY A 471 7.17 12.49 -1.23
N GLY A 472 6.70 11.61 -0.35
CA GLY A 472 7.17 10.23 -0.24
C GLY A 472 7.05 9.45 -1.56
N ASP A 473 7.91 8.44 -1.74
CA ASP A 473 8.10 7.73 -3.03
C ASP A 473 8.46 8.70 -4.20
N ASP A 474 9.05 9.86 -3.88
CA ASP A 474 9.42 10.97 -4.77
C ASP A 474 8.23 11.66 -5.47
N TYR A 475 7.01 11.54 -4.94
CA TYR A 475 5.80 12.02 -5.62
C TYR A 475 5.76 13.57 -5.79
N PRO A 476 5.61 14.11 -7.02
CA PRO A 476 5.63 15.55 -7.25
C PRO A 476 4.30 16.22 -6.88
N CYS A 477 4.32 17.55 -6.76
CA CYS A 477 3.15 18.43 -6.59
C CYS A 477 2.33 18.30 -5.31
N PHE A 478 2.38 17.19 -4.57
CA PHE A 478 1.71 17.13 -3.27
C PHE A 478 2.34 18.05 -2.23
N ASN A 479 3.68 18.15 -2.21
CA ASN A 479 4.38 19.05 -1.28
C ASN A 479 4.32 20.54 -1.68
N ASP A 480 3.76 20.86 -2.86
CA ASP A 480 3.58 22.23 -3.35
C ASP A 480 2.23 22.84 -2.91
N GLU A 481 1.30 22.04 -2.39
CA GLU A 481 -0.08 22.44 -2.03
C GLU A 481 -0.38 22.11 -0.55
N SER A 482 -1.16 22.96 0.11
CA SER A 482 -1.58 22.79 1.51
C SER A 482 -2.50 21.58 1.71
N ILE A 483 -2.49 21.00 2.91
CA ILE A 483 -3.53 20.05 3.36
C ILE A 483 -4.83 20.82 3.59
N ILE A 484 -5.97 20.27 3.14
CA ILE A 484 -7.31 20.83 3.37
C ILE A 484 -7.92 20.23 4.65
N ASN A 485 -7.90 18.89 4.75
CA ASN A 485 -8.40 18.12 5.88
C ASN A 485 -7.64 16.79 6.00
N GLU A 486 -7.60 16.27 7.23
CA GLU A 486 -7.05 14.97 7.60
C GLU A 486 -8.15 14.06 8.21
N TYR A 487 -8.03 12.76 8.01
CA TYR A 487 -9.07 11.77 8.30
C TYR A 487 -8.50 10.55 9.06
N SER A 488 -9.28 9.47 9.15
CA SER A 488 -8.85 8.20 9.76
C SER A 488 -7.66 7.53 9.05
N GLY A 489 -7.07 6.54 9.72
CA GLY A 489 -6.09 5.62 9.12
C GLY A 489 -6.64 4.93 7.87
N LEU A 490 -5.79 4.59 6.90
CA LEU A 490 -6.20 3.83 5.71
C LEU A 490 -6.82 2.48 6.08
N ASP A 491 -6.31 1.83 7.12
CA ASP A 491 -6.85 0.60 7.69
C ASP A 491 -8.24 0.85 8.31
N GLU A 492 -8.37 1.87 9.15
CA GLU A 492 -9.65 2.27 9.76
C GLU A 492 -10.72 2.60 8.70
N ALA A 493 -10.34 3.33 7.64
CA ALA A 493 -11.23 3.70 6.55
C ALA A 493 -11.68 2.48 5.73
N LEU A 494 -10.78 1.53 5.45
CA LEU A 494 -11.13 0.27 4.78
C LEU A 494 -12.01 -0.61 5.67
N ILE A 495 -11.71 -0.75 6.97
CA ILE A 495 -12.55 -1.46 7.95
C ILE A 495 -13.97 -0.88 7.96
N LYS A 496 -14.09 0.43 8.12
CA LYS A 496 -15.37 1.17 8.12
C LYS A 496 -16.14 1.06 6.80
N TYR A 497 -15.43 0.96 5.67
CA TYR A 497 -16.03 0.71 4.36
C TYR A 497 -16.56 -0.73 4.23
N LEU A 498 -15.80 -1.72 4.72
CA LEU A 498 -16.20 -3.13 4.75
C LEU A 498 -17.39 -3.35 5.70
N GLU A 499 -17.35 -2.82 6.93
CA GLU A 499 -18.43 -2.93 7.93
C GLU A 499 -19.75 -2.34 7.39
N LYS A 500 -19.67 -1.26 6.62
CA LYS A 500 -20.80 -0.61 5.94
C LYS A 500 -21.34 -1.39 4.74
N THR A 501 -20.50 -2.18 4.06
CA THR A 501 -20.83 -2.84 2.78
C THR A 501 -21.17 -4.33 2.96
N GLY A 502 -20.67 -4.98 4.01
CA GLY A 502 -20.87 -6.40 4.29
C GLY A 502 -19.99 -7.28 3.40
N THR A 503 -20.48 -7.63 2.21
CA THR A 503 -19.73 -8.47 1.25
C THR A 503 -19.30 -7.65 0.05
N VAL A 504 -18.03 -7.75 -0.33
CA VAL A 504 -17.45 -7.06 -1.50
C VAL A 504 -17.04 -8.05 -2.59
N SER A 505 -17.07 -7.59 -3.85
CA SER A 505 -16.62 -8.37 -5.02
C SER A 505 -15.85 -7.48 -6.01
N PRO A 506 -14.84 -6.70 -5.58
CA PRO A 506 -14.20 -5.69 -6.41
C PRO A 506 -13.43 -6.32 -7.57
N LYS A 507 -13.35 -5.59 -8.68
CA LYS A 507 -12.74 -6.06 -9.93
C LYS A 507 -11.63 -5.12 -10.39
N VAL A 508 -10.86 -5.57 -11.38
CA VAL A 508 -10.12 -4.67 -12.26
C VAL A 508 -11.15 -4.09 -13.22
N GLU A 509 -11.27 -2.77 -13.25
CA GLU A 509 -12.31 -2.04 -13.97
C GLU A 509 -11.75 -1.31 -15.20
N GLY A 510 -10.45 -1.40 -15.44
CA GLY A 510 -9.76 -0.56 -16.41
C GLY A 510 -9.76 0.89 -15.96
N ARG A 511 -9.38 1.13 -14.69
CA ARG A 511 -8.95 2.43 -14.19
C ARG A 511 -7.56 2.77 -14.72
N ILE A 512 -6.66 1.79 -14.84
CA ILE A 512 -5.34 1.95 -15.47
C ILE A 512 -5.25 0.97 -16.65
N THR A 513 -5.22 1.52 -17.86
CA THR A 513 -5.12 0.75 -19.11
C THR A 513 -3.86 1.13 -19.87
N SER A 514 -3.40 0.28 -20.79
CA SER A 514 -2.21 0.55 -21.61
C SER A 514 -2.48 0.25 -23.09
N VAL A 515 -1.94 1.07 -24.00
CA VAL A 515 -1.94 0.74 -25.44
C VAL A 515 -0.97 -0.39 -25.80
N ILE A 516 -0.08 -0.79 -24.87
CA ILE A 516 0.73 -2.01 -24.98
C ILE A 516 0.64 -2.85 -23.71
N GLU A 517 0.17 -4.08 -23.83
CA GLU A 517 0.05 -5.04 -22.74
C GLU A 517 1.04 -6.21 -22.88
N LYS A 518 1.28 -6.93 -21.77
CA LYS A 518 2.22 -8.05 -21.70
C LYS A 518 1.64 -9.25 -20.94
N LEU A 519 1.10 -10.20 -21.68
CA LEU A 519 0.74 -11.53 -21.18
C LEU A 519 1.97 -12.44 -21.27
N VAL A 520 2.97 -12.13 -20.44
CA VAL A 520 4.26 -12.83 -20.39
C VAL A 520 4.48 -13.33 -18.97
N GLY A 521 4.45 -14.65 -18.77
CA GLY A 521 4.85 -15.29 -17.52
C GLY A 521 6.32 -15.72 -17.54
N ASP A 522 6.87 -16.03 -16.37
CA ASP A 522 8.26 -16.54 -16.21
C ASP A 522 8.45 -17.92 -16.88
N ASN A 523 7.34 -18.62 -17.09
CA ASN A 523 7.26 -19.85 -17.87
C ASN A 523 5.92 -19.90 -18.63
N ARG A 524 5.77 -20.86 -19.54
CA ARG A 524 4.57 -21.03 -20.39
C ARG A 524 3.27 -21.29 -19.62
N TYR A 525 3.32 -21.93 -18.45
CA TYR A 525 2.14 -22.12 -17.59
C TYR A 525 1.67 -20.79 -17.03
N HIS A 526 2.59 -19.96 -16.51
CA HIS A 526 2.29 -18.60 -16.06
C HIS A 526 1.85 -17.69 -17.24
N THR A 527 2.36 -17.88 -18.45
CA THR A 527 1.80 -17.22 -19.66
C THR A 527 0.34 -17.64 -19.88
N ALA A 528 0.03 -18.93 -19.84
CA ALA A 528 -1.33 -19.44 -20.01
C ALA A 528 -2.31 -18.97 -18.91
N THR A 529 -1.87 -18.83 -17.65
CA THR A 529 -2.72 -18.25 -16.61
C THR A 529 -2.93 -16.75 -16.81
N LYS A 530 -1.92 -15.99 -17.27
CA LYS A 530 -2.11 -14.57 -17.65
C LYS A 530 -3.09 -14.40 -18.82
N ILE A 531 -3.04 -15.28 -19.81
CA ILE A 531 -4.04 -15.33 -20.91
C ILE A 531 -5.44 -15.63 -20.37
N SER A 532 -5.56 -16.62 -19.49
CA SER A 532 -6.85 -16.98 -18.89
C SER A 532 -7.42 -15.81 -18.07
N LEU A 533 -6.60 -15.16 -17.24
CA LEU A 533 -6.94 -13.95 -16.47
C LEU A 533 -7.43 -12.79 -17.35
N SER A 534 -6.91 -12.60 -18.57
CA SER A 534 -7.35 -11.49 -19.44
C SER A 534 -8.68 -11.77 -20.16
N GLY A 535 -9.05 -13.03 -20.37
CA GLY A 535 -10.27 -13.42 -21.11
C GLY A 535 -11.40 -14.08 -20.30
N PHE A 536 -11.15 -14.39 -19.01
CA PHE A 536 -12.06 -15.19 -18.17
C PHE A 536 -12.02 -14.73 -16.71
N GLU A 537 -13.05 -14.00 -16.27
CA GLU A 537 -13.29 -13.75 -14.84
C GLU A 537 -13.52 -15.09 -14.10
N LYS A 538 -14.35 -15.96 -14.69
CA LYS A 538 -14.67 -17.33 -14.26
C LYS A 538 -14.89 -18.22 -15.48
N ALA A 539 -14.81 -19.54 -15.32
CA ALA A 539 -15.21 -20.52 -16.34
C ALA A 539 -15.58 -21.86 -15.70
N ASP A 540 -16.79 -22.37 -15.97
CA ASP A 540 -17.20 -23.72 -15.51
C ASP A 540 -16.40 -24.85 -16.18
N ASN A 541 -15.78 -24.56 -17.33
CA ASN A 541 -15.10 -25.50 -18.21
C ASN A 541 -13.65 -25.05 -18.46
N VAL A 542 -12.72 -26.00 -18.53
CA VAL A 542 -11.32 -25.79 -18.95
C VAL A 542 -10.96 -26.79 -20.03
N VAL A 543 -10.16 -26.39 -21.02
CA VAL A 543 -9.51 -27.33 -21.94
C VAL A 543 -8.04 -27.45 -21.56
N LEU A 544 -7.58 -28.67 -21.26
CA LEU A 544 -6.23 -28.94 -20.77
C LEU A 544 -5.40 -29.66 -21.83
N VAL A 545 -4.22 -29.11 -22.14
CA VAL A 545 -3.35 -29.58 -23.23
C VAL A 545 -1.89 -29.72 -22.77
N ASN A 546 -1.16 -30.72 -23.28
CA ASN A 546 0.25 -30.90 -22.93
C ASN A 546 1.12 -29.82 -23.60
N SER A 547 1.89 -29.10 -22.78
CA SER A 547 2.70 -27.96 -23.18
C SER A 547 3.89 -28.28 -24.10
N ASN A 548 4.25 -29.55 -24.26
CA ASN A 548 5.35 -30.05 -25.10
C ASN A 548 4.87 -30.90 -26.28
N ALA A 549 3.58 -31.24 -26.36
CA ALA A 549 3.02 -32.15 -27.36
C ALA A 549 1.81 -31.50 -28.05
N MET A 550 2.06 -30.38 -28.73
CA MET A 550 1.03 -29.47 -29.23
C MET A 550 0.13 -30.05 -30.35
N SER A 551 0.59 -31.07 -31.07
CA SER A 551 -0.05 -31.50 -32.32
C SER A 551 -1.51 -31.95 -32.17
N ASP A 552 -1.84 -32.64 -31.08
CA ASP A 552 -3.21 -33.04 -30.74
C ASP A 552 -4.10 -31.83 -30.38
N ALA A 553 -3.50 -30.77 -29.84
CA ALA A 553 -4.18 -29.61 -29.29
C ALA A 553 -4.48 -28.50 -30.32
N LEU A 554 -3.82 -28.50 -31.48
CA LEU A 554 -4.00 -27.50 -32.55
C LEU A 554 -5.46 -27.27 -32.98
N SER A 555 -6.27 -28.31 -32.88
CA SER A 555 -7.68 -28.29 -33.27
C SER A 555 -8.65 -27.97 -32.13
N ALA A 556 -8.14 -27.78 -30.90
CA ALA A 556 -8.97 -27.62 -29.70
C ALA A 556 -9.62 -26.25 -29.56
N THR A 557 -9.07 -25.18 -30.14
CA THR A 557 -9.54 -23.79 -29.92
C THR A 557 -11.03 -23.57 -30.27
N PRO A 558 -11.58 -24.07 -31.40
CA PRO A 558 -13.01 -23.94 -31.68
C PRO A 558 -13.90 -24.66 -30.66
N PHE A 559 -13.52 -25.86 -30.23
CA PHE A 559 -14.24 -26.59 -29.17
C PHE A 559 -14.13 -25.89 -27.80
N ALA A 560 -12.96 -25.34 -27.47
CA ALA A 560 -12.75 -24.56 -26.25
C ALA A 560 -13.64 -23.29 -26.24
N LYS A 561 -13.76 -22.60 -27.38
CA LYS A 561 -14.69 -21.47 -27.56
C LYS A 561 -16.15 -21.90 -27.41
N LEU A 562 -16.56 -23.03 -27.99
CA LEU A 562 -17.91 -23.60 -27.83
C LEU A 562 -18.25 -23.96 -26.38
N LYS A 563 -17.24 -24.29 -25.56
CA LYS A 563 -17.39 -24.57 -24.12
C LYS A 563 -17.22 -23.36 -23.22
N ASP A 564 -16.98 -22.17 -23.78
CA ASP A 564 -16.51 -20.97 -23.06
C ASP A 564 -15.39 -21.29 -22.05
N ALA A 565 -14.37 -21.98 -22.54
CA ALA A 565 -13.28 -22.54 -21.73
C ALA A 565 -11.91 -21.93 -22.13
N PRO A 566 -11.05 -21.54 -21.17
CA PRO A 566 -9.65 -21.24 -21.46
C PRO A 566 -8.89 -22.52 -21.82
N VAL A 567 -7.84 -22.36 -22.63
CA VAL A 567 -6.88 -23.43 -22.93
C VAL A 567 -5.71 -23.31 -21.95
N LEU A 568 -5.65 -24.20 -20.97
CA LEU A 568 -4.58 -24.26 -19.97
C LEU A 568 -3.58 -25.37 -20.29
N LEU A 569 -2.35 -25.20 -19.81
CA LEU A 569 -1.22 -26.07 -20.12
C LEU A 569 -0.88 -27.02 -18.96
N THR A 570 -0.45 -28.24 -19.27
CA THR A 570 0.05 -29.25 -18.30
C THR A 570 1.38 -29.85 -18.76
N GLU A 571 2.14 -30.45 -17.84
CA GLU A 571 3.14 -31.45 -18.19
C GLU A 571 2.45 -32.78 -18.50
N SER A 572 3.18 -33.75 -19.07
CA SER A 572 2.60 -35.06 -19.41
C SER A 572 2.14 -35.86 -18.20
N SER A 573 2.80 -35.73 -17.05
CA SER A 573 2.56 -36.55 -15.85
C SER A 573 2.16 -35.78 -14.60
N LYS A 574 2.05 -34.44 -14.68
CA LYS A 574 1.76 -33.56 -13.54
C LYS A 574 1.14 -32.22 -13.98
N LEU A 575 0.20 -31.69 -13.19
CA LEU A 575 -0.23 -30.29 -13.24
C LEU A 575 0.81 -29.36 -12.61
N SER A 576 1.10 -28.23 -13.26
CA SER A 576 1.86 -27.14 -12.65
C SER A 576 1.06 -26.47 -11.51
N ASN A 577 1.75 -25.79 -10.60
CA ASN A 577 1.08 -25.12 -9.47
C ASN A 577 0.21 -23.96 -9.97
N GLU A 578 0.68 -23.26 -11.00
CA GLU A 578 0.03 -22.17 -11.69
C GLU A 578 -1.28 -22.64 -12.34
N THR A 579 -1.27 -23.78 -13.05
CA THR A 579 -2.48 -24.34 -13.66
C THR A 579 -3.49 -24.81 -12.60
N LYS A 580 -3.05 -25.36 -11.46
CA LYS A 580 -3.95 -25.71 -10.35
C LYS A 580 -4.63 -24.48 -9.76
N ALA A 581 -3.85 -23.44 -9.45
CA ALA A 581 -4.36 -22.20 -8.88
C ALA A 581 -5.33 -21.49 -9.83
N GLU A 582 -5.06 -21.50 -11.14
CA GLU A 582 -5.95 -20.91 -12.14
C GLU A 582 -7.26 -21.70 -12.32
N ILE A 583 -7.21 -23.04 -12.32
CA ILE A 583 -8.41 -23.89 -12.32
C ILE A 583 -9.30 -23.59 -11.10
N GLN A 584 -8.69 -23.40 -9.92
CA GLN A 584 -9.41 -23.01 -8.70
C GLN A 584 -9.97 -21.58 -8.80
N ARG A 585 -9.18 -20.62 -9.27
CA ARG A 585 -9.59 -19.21 -9.45
C ARG A 585 -10.77 -19.05 -10.42
N LEU A 586 -10.82 -19.87 -11.48
CA LEU A 586 -11.90 -19.89 -12.45
C LEU A 586 -13.23 -20.44 -11.89
N GLY A 587 -13.21 -21.14 -10.75
CA GLY A 587 -14.36 -21.87 -10.22
C GLY A 587 -14.75 -23.08 -11.09
N ALA A 588 -13.79 -23.66 -11.81
CA ALA A 588 -14.04 -24.68 -12.82
C ALA A 588 -14.59 -25.98 -12.24
N LYS A 589 -15.41 -26.67 -13.04
CA LYS A 589 -16.10 -27.94 -12.69
C LYS A 589 -15.74 -29.07 -13.65
N ASN A 590 -15.53 -28.73 -14.93
CA ASN A 590 -15.25 -29.69 -16.00
C ASN A 590 -13.89 -29.42 -16.64
N VAL A 591 -13.10 -30.46 -16.90
CA VAL A 591 -11.82 -30.38 -17.60
C VAL A 591 -11.79 -31.34 -18.78
N TYR A 592 -11.71 -30.76 -19.98
CA TYR A 592 -11.60 -31.49 -21.25
C TYR A 592 -10.11 -31.70 -21.58
N ILE A 593 -9.63 -32.93 -21.48
CA ILE A 593 -8.22 -33.28 -21.66
C ILE A 593 -8.00 -33.69 -23.12
N VAL A 594 -7.19 -32.94 -23.86
CA VAL A 594 -6.91 -33.23 -25.27
C VAL A 594 -5.62 -34.04 -25.43
N GLY A 595 -5.71 -35.16 -26.14
CA GLY A 595 -4.60 -36.10 -26.37
C GLY A 595 -4.68 -37.37 -25.52
N GLY A 596 -4.03 -38.44 -26.00
CA GLY A 596 -4.03 -39.76 -25.36
C GLY A 596 -3.23 -39.85 -24.06
N ASP A 597 -3.19 -41.03 -23.43
CA ASP A 597 -2.53 -41.23 -22.12
C ASP A 597 -0.99 -41.09 -22.16
N SER A 598 -0.39 -41.18 -23.35
CA SER A 598 1.02 -40.85 -23.60
C SER A 598 1.27 -39.33 -23.71
N VAL A 599 0.22 -38.54 -23.94
CA VAL A 599 0.25 -37.09 -24.06
C VAL A 599 -0.12 -36.44 -22.72
N VAL A 600 -1.24 -36.82 -22.11
CA VAL A 600 -1.61 -36.43 -20.74
C VAL A 600 -1.96 -37.68 -19.96
N ASN A 601 -1.07 -38.08 -19.05
CA ASN A 601 -1.12 -39.34 -18.33
C ASN A 601 -2.18 -39.36 -17.22
N GLU A 602 -2.60 -40.56 -16.81
CA GLU A 602 -3.63 -40.75 -15.77
C GLU A 602 -3.27 -40.11 -14.42
N ASN A 603 -1.98 -39.88 -14.13
CA ASN A 603 -1.55 -39.06 -12.99
C ASN A 603 -2.20 -37.67 -12.97
N VAL A 604 -2.21 -36.97 -14.12
CA VAL A 604 -2.85 -35.64 -14.26
C VAL A 604 -4.35 -35.74 -14.04
N VAL A 605 -4.98 -36.79 -14.58
CA VAL A 605 -6.41 -37.06 -14.41
C VAL A 605 -6.75 -37.31 -12.93
N ASN A 606 -5.87 -37.99 -12.19
CA ASN A 606 -6.04 -38.24 -10.76
C ASN A 606 -5.80 -36.99 -9.90
N GLU A 607 -4.87 -36.10 -10.27
CA GLU A 607 -4.77 -34.78 -9.63
C GLU A 607 -6.07 -33.96 -9.82
N LEU A 608 -6.65 -33.95 -11.03
CA LEU A 608 -7.91 -33.27 -11.32
C LEU A 608 -9.10 -33.86 -10.54
N LYS A 609 -9.22 -35.19 -10.48
CA LYS A 609 -10.24 -35.87 -9.63
C LYS A 609 -10.08 -35.50 -8.16
N THR A 610 -8.85 -35.35 -7.67
CA THR A 610 -8.57 -34.93 -6.28
C THR A 610 -8.99 -33.48 -6.01
N MET A 611 -9.05 -32.65 -7.05
CA MET A 611 -9.63 -31.29 -7.01
C MET A 611 -11.17 -31.28 -7.16
N ASN A 612 -11.84 -32.45 -7.10
CA ASN A 612 -13.27 -32.65 -7.31
C ASN A 612 -13.78 -32.26 -8.71
N LEU A 613 -12.93 -32.34 -9.74
CA LEU A 613 -13.26 -31.96 -11.11
C LEU A 613 -13.76 -33.14 -11.93
N THR A 614 -14.76 -32.90 -12.79
CA THR A 614 -15.20 -33.85 -13.81
C THR A 614 -14.25 -33.81 -15.00
N THR A 615 -13.70 -34.96 -15.42
CA THR A 615 -12.73 -35.04 -16.53
C THR A 615 -13.29 -35.80 -17.73
N GLU A 616 -13.20 -35.24 -18.93
CA GLU A 616 -13.46 -35.95 -20.20
C GLU A 616 -12.20 -35.93 -21.09
N ARG A 617 -11.72 -37.09 -21.54
CA ARG A 617 -10.60 -37.17 -22.51
C ARG A 617 -11.11 -37.15 -23.95
N ILE A 618 -10.50 -36.32 -24.79
CA ILE A 618 -10.74 -36.24 -26.24
C ILE A 618 -9.45 -36.66 -26.96
N SER A 619 -9.41 -37.92 -27.41
CA SER A 619 -8.21 -38.52 -28.01
C SER A 619 -8.52 -39.60 -29.05
N GLY A 620 -7.78 -39.60 -30.16
CA GLY A 620 -7.72 -40.69 -31.12
C GLY A 620 -6.47 -41.56 -30.95
N LYS A 621 -6.23 -42.49 -31.89
CA LYS A 621 -4.96 -43.25 -31.97
C LYS A 621 -3.76 -42.37 -32.36
N ASP A 622 -4.04 -41.24 -33.00
CA ASP A 622 -3.09 -40.27 -33.54
C ASP A 622 -3.73 -38.87 -33.57
N ARG A 623 -2.92 -37.84 -33.85
CA ARG A 623 -3.34 -36.43 -33.92
C ARG A 623 -4.50 -36.18 -34.90
N TYR A 624 -4.60 -36.95 -35.97
CA TYR A 624 -5.61 -36.76 -37.02
C TYR A 624 -6.97 -37.30 -36.56
N GLU A 625 -6.98 -38.46 -35.88
CA GLU A 625 -8.19 -38.99 -35.23
C GLU A 625 -8.57 -38.18 -33.96
N THR A 626 -7.60 -37.62 -33.22
CA THR A 626 -7.89 -36.64 -32.15
C THR A 626 -8.61 -35.42 -32.74
N SER A 627 -8.11 -34.87 -33.84
CA SER A 627 -8.75 -33.77 -34.59
C SER A 627 -10.16 -34.13 -35.08
N LEU A 628 -10.38 -35.34 -35.60
CA LEU A 628 -11.72 -35.83 -35.98
C LEU A 628 -12.68 -35.89 -34.78
N LYS A 629 -12.22 -36.34 -33.62
CA LYS A 629 -13.02 -36.44 -32.39
C LYS A 629 -13.34 -35.08 -31.78
N ILE A 630 -12.47 -34.07 -31.97
CA ILE A 630 -12.77 -32.68 -31.65
C ILE A 630 -13.77 -32.11 -32.65
N ALA A 631 -13.60 -32.37 -33.95
CA ALA A 631 -14.50 -31.89 -35.01
C ALA A 631 -15.95 -32.37 -34.80
N LYS A 632 -16.12 -33.68 -34.50
CA LYS A 632 -17.43 -34.28 -34.13
C LYS A 632 -18.02 -33.79 -32.80
N LYS A 633 -17.30 -32.97 -32.04
CA LYS A 633 -17.76 -32.33 -30.79
C LYS A 633 -18.14 -30.85 -30.95
N LEU A 634 -17.98 -30.25 -32.13
CA LEU A 634 -18.56 -28.93 -32.41
C LEU A 634 -20.08 -29.04 -32.63
N GLY A 635 -20.48 -29.89 -33.60
CA GLY A 635 -21.87 -29.94 -34.08
C GLY A 635 -22.24 -28.72 -34.93
N ASP A 636 -23.27 -28.88 -35.77
CA ASP A 636 -23.84 -27.85 -36.65
C ASP A 636 -22.76 -27.08 -37.47
N VAL A 637 -21.82 -27.84 -38.06
CA VAL A 637 -20.70 -27.31 -38.85
C VAL A 637 -21.03 -27.31 -40.35
N SER A 638 -20.63 -26.27 -41.08
CA SER A 638 -20.91 -26.14 -42.52
C SER A 638 -19.76 -25.56 -43.37
N GLU A 639 -18.78 -24.92 -42.71
CA GLU A 639 -17.48 -24.54 -43.26
C GLU A 639 -16.38 -25.25 -42.44
N VAL A 640 -15.29 -25.73 -43.07
CA VAL A 640 -14.14 -26.35 -42.36
C VAL A 640 -12.82 -25.66 -42.66
N VAL A 641 -11.86 -25.82 -41.76
CA VAL A 641 -10.47 -25.40 -41.95
C VAL A 641 -9.59 -26.64 -42.06
N VAL A 642 -8.69 -26.68 -43.05
CA VAL A 642 -7.75 -27.79 -43.26
C VAL A 642 -6.32 -27.26 -43.21
N VAL A 643 -5.51 -27.84 -42.32
CA VAL A 643 -4.11 -27.46 -42.05
C VAL A 643 -3.25 -28.72 -42.03
N ASN A 644 -1.95 -28.63 -42.38
CA ASN A 644 -1.08 -29.80 -42.31
C ASN A 644 -0.71 -30.11 -40.84
N GLY A 645 -1.05 -31.30 -40.36
CA GLY A 645 -0.87 -31.73 -38.96
C GLY A 645 0.57 -31.97 -38.51
N VAL A 646 1.57 -31.78 -39.38
CA VAL A 646 3.00 -31.93 -39.06
C VAL A 646 3.77 -30.65 -39.41
N ARG A 647 3.48 -30.03 -40.55
CA ARG A 647 4.24 -28.92 -41.15
C ARG A 647 3.50 -27.58 -41.14
N GLY A 648 2.21 -27.57 -40.84
CA GLY A 648 1.32 -26.39 -40.81
C GLY A 648 0.89 -25.96 -39.40
N LEU A 649 1.75 -26.18 -38.40
CA LEU A 649 1.44 -25.95 -36.98
C LEU A 649 1.26 -24.46 -36.66
N SER A 650 2.08 -23.61 -37.29
CA SER A 650 1.95 -22.14 -37.32
C SER A 650 0.63 -21.69 -37.95
N ASP A 651 0.22 -22.39 -38.99
CA ASP A 651 -0.91 -22.06 -39.83
C ASP A 651 -2.21 -22.36 -39.05
N ALA A 652 -2.20 -23.46 -38.30
CA ALA A 652 -3.24 -23.87 -37.35
C ALA A 652 -3.48 -22.84 -36.24
N VAL A 653 -2.43 -22.37 -35.53
CA VAL A 653 -2.63 -21.36 -34.47
C VAL A 653 -3.01 -19.98 -35.04
N SER A 654 -2.58 -19.66 -36.27
CA SER A 654 -2.95 -18.42 -36.95
C SER A 654 -4.43 -18.35 -37.32
N ILE A 655 -5.00 -19.46 -37.80
CA ILE A 655 -6.42 -19.54 -38.18
C ILE A 655 -7.34 -19.86 -36.98
N ALA A 656 -6.80 -20.36 -35.87
CA ALA A 656 -7.58 -20.83 -34.72
C ALA A 656 -8.64 -19.85 -34.17
N PRO A 657 -8.37 -18.52 -34.03
CA PRO A 657 -9.38 -17.57 -33.57
C PRO A 657 -10.54 -17.38 -34.57
N VAL A 658 -10.22 -17.41 -35.87
CA VAL A 658 -11.20 -17.30 -36.97
C VAL A 658 -12.07 -18.56 -37.03
N ALA A 659 -11.45 -19.73 -36.92
CA ALA A 659 -12.13 -21.01 -36.88
C ALA A 659 -13.11 -21.07 -35.69
N ALA A 660 -12.67 -20.62 -34.52
CA ALA A 660 -13.50 -20.52 -33.32
C ALA A 660 -14.67 -19.54 -33.46
N ASN A 661 -14.49 -18.37 -34.08
CA ASN A 661 -15.56 -17.40 -34.29
C ASN A 661 -16.57 -17.79 -35.39
N LYS A 662 -16.22 -18.73 -36.27
CA LYS A 662 -17.09 -19.24 -37.35
C LYS A 662 -17.63 -20.66 -37.11
N ASN A 663 -17.41 -21.24 -35.91
CA ASN A 663 -17.72 -22.65 -35.60
C ASN A 663 -17.13 -23.65 -36.62
N MET A 664 -15.93 -23.37 -37.14
CA MET A 664 -15.26 -24.24 -38.11
C MET A 664 -14.33 -25.22 -37.39
N PRO A 665 -14.43 -26.55 -37.62
CA PRO A 665 -13.46 -27.50 -37.12
C PRO A 665 -12.14 -27.37 -37.88
N ILE A 666 -11.03 -27.55 -37.17
CA ILE A 666 -9.67 -27.57 -37.75
C ILE A 666 -9.29 -29.03 -37.97
N LEU A 667 -9.31 -29.44 -39.24
CA LEU A 667 -9.00 -30.79 -39.70
C LEU A 667 -7.50 -30.89 -40.01
N LEU A 668 -6.80 -31.73 -39.26
CA LEU A 668 -5.35 -31.94 -39.44
C LEU A 668 -5.09 -32.92 -40.60
N ALA A 669 -4.68 -32.41 -41.76
CA ALA A 669 -4.28 -33.23 -42.91
C ALA A 669 -2.94 -33.96 -42.66
N SER A 670 -2.85 -35.18 -43.16
CA SER A 670 -1.66 -36.04 -43.09
C SER A 670 -0.78 -35.90 -44.33
N ASP A 671 0.55 -35.89 -44.15
CA ASP A 671 1.52 -35.87 -45.26
C ASP A 671 1.40 -37.09 -46.21
N THR A 672 0.88 -38.23 -45.75
CA THR A 672 0.76 -39.46 -46.54
C THR A 672 -0.66 -39.80 -46.97
N ASN A 673 -1.67 -39.36 -46.20
CA ASN A 673 -3.07 -39.71 -46.42
C ASN A 673 -4.00 -38.51 -46.69
N GLY A 674 -3.48 -37.28 -46.72
CA GLY A 674 -4.28 -36.08 -46.92
C GLY A 674 -5.38 -35.97 -45.87
N THR A 675 -6.63 -35.81 -46.32
CA THR A 675 -7.81 -35.66 -45.46
C THR A 675 -8.63 -36.93 -45.25
N LYS A 676 -8.18 -38.11 -45.72
CA LYS A 676 -8.99 -39.35 -45.78
C LYS A 676 -9.72 -39.74 -44.48
N VAL A 677 -9.16 -39.42 -43.32
CA VAL A 677 -9.77 -39.69 -42.00
C VAL A 677 -11.03 -38.85 -41.73
N PHE A 678 -11.25 -37.79 -42.50
CA PHE A 678 -12.39 -36.87 -42.41
C PHE A 678 -13.43 -37.07 -43.52
N ASP A 679 -13.19 -37.93 -44.53
CA ASP A 679 -14.04 -38.02 -45.73
C ASP A 679 -15.51 -38.35 -45.39
N GLU A 680 -15.74 -39.24 -44.41
CA GLU A 680 -17.08 -39.54 -43.87
C GLU A 680 -17.70 -38.33 -43.17
N PHE A 681 -16.94 -37.66 -42.30
CA PHE A 681 -17.39 -36.48 -41.55
C PHE A 681 -17.74 -35.30 -42.46
N ILE A 682 -16.91 -35.03 -43.47
CA ILE A 682 -17.13 -33.97 -44.47
C ILE A 682 -18.44 -34.20 -45.24
N LYS A 683 -18.76 -35.47 -45.53
CA LYS A 683 -19.99 -35.88 -46.21
C LYS A 683 -21.21 -35.85 -45.29
N ASP A 684 -21.11 -36.37 -44.08
CA ASP A 684 -22.25 -36.55 -43.16
C ASP A 684 -22.72 -35.21 -42.56
N GLU A 685 -21.78 -34.33 -42.19
CA GLU A 685 -22.07 -32.93 -41.80
C GLU A 685 -22.41 -32.04 -43.00
N LYS A 686 -22.31 -32.55 -44.24
CA LYS A 686 -22.62 -31.86 -45.51
C LYS A 686 -21.84 -30.55 -45.69
N ILE A 687 -20.54 -30.59 -45.43
CA ILE A 687 -19.65 -29.43 -45.52
C ILE A 687 -19.75 -28.76 -46.89
N THR A 688 -19.97 -27.44 -46.87
CA THR A 688 -20.25 -26.63 -48.07
C THR A 688 -19.06 -25.80 -48.54
N LYS A 689 -18.07 -25.57 -47.65
CA LYS A 689 -16.85 -24.81 -47.94
C LYS A 689 -15.67 -25.28 -47.11
N SER A 690 -14.47 -25.22 -47.68
CA SER A 690 -13.23 -25.64 -47.04
C SER A 690 -12.13 -24.59 -47.21
N TYR A 691 -11.50 -24.14 -46.13
CA TYR A 691 -10.31 -23.27 -46.22
C TYR A 691 -9.04 -24.11 -46.08
N VAL A 692 -8.25 -24.17 -47.14
CA VAL A 692 -6.96 -24.90 -47.17
C VAL A 692 -5.87 -23.91 -46.79
N ILE A 693 -5.37 -23.98 -45.56
CA ILE A 693 -4.40 -23.01 -45.06
C ILE A 693 -2.97 -23.51 -45.31
N GLY A 694 -2.10 -22.59 -45.74
CA GLY A 694 -0.72 -22.87 -46.11
C GLY A 694 -0.53 -23.22 -47.59
N LYS A 695 0.72 -23.13 -48.03
CA LYS A 695 1.13 -23.37 -49.43
C LYS A 695 0.87 -24.79 -49.91
N GLU A 696 0.88 -24.96 -51.24
CA GLU A 696 0.71 -26.26 -51.90
C GLU A 696 1.72 -27.32 -51.41
N GLY A 697 2.96 -26.91 -51.10
CA GLY A 697 3.95 -27.81 -50.51
C GLY A 697 3.58 -28.36 -49.13
N SER A 698 2.66 -27.71 -48.39
CA SER A 698 2.13 -28.19 -47.10
C SER A 698 0.87 -29.06 -47.29
N ILE A 699 -0.04 -28.68 -48.19
CA ILE A 699 -1.22 -29.48 -48.57
C ILE A 699 -1.32 -29.43 -50.08
N SER A 700 -1.14 -30.56 -50.78
CA SER A 700 -1.13 -30.60 -52.25
C SER A 700 -2.45 -30.14 -52.86
N GLU A 701 -2.41 -29.67 -54.10
CA GLU A 701 -3.61 -29.24 -54.81
C GLU A 701 -4.55 -30.41 -55.16
N GLU A 702 -4.05 -31.65 -55.13
CA GLU A 702 -4.87 -32.86 -55.21
C GLU A 702 -5.77 -33.03 -53.97
N VAL A 703 -5.21 -32.84 -52.77
CA VAL A 703 -5.96 -32.88 -51.50
C VAL A 703 -6.89 -31.66 -51.38
N ALA A 704 -6.50 -30.51 -51.93
CA ALA A 704 -7.41 -29.36 -52.02
C ALA A 704 -8.63 -29.64 -52.91
N LYS A 705 -8.46 -30.36 -54.03
CA LYS A 705 -9.54 -30.70 -54.97
C LYS A 705 -10.51 -31.77 -54.46
N THR A 706 -10.15 -32.56 -53.46
CA THR A 706 -11.09 -33.50 -52.80
C THR A 706 -12.01 -32.83 -51.78
N LEU A 707 -11.81 -31.55 -51.46
CA LEU A 707 -12.56 -30.83 -50.44
C LEU A 707 -13.71 -29.98 -51.02
N PRO A 708 -14.90 -29.92 -50.38
CA PRO A 708 -16.01 -29.09 -50.86
C PRO A 708 -15.62 -27.61 -50.94
N ASN A 709 -15.77 -27.02 -52.14
CA ASN A 709 -15.58 -25.60 -52.44
C ASN A 709 -14.33 -25.01 -51.76
N SER A 710 -13.17 -25.56 -52.12
CA SER A 710 -11.89 -25.27 -51.46
C SER A 710 -11.33 -23.90 -51.84
N GLN A 711 -11.04 -23.07 -50.82
CA GLN A 711 -10.34 -21.81 -50.94
C GLN A 711 -8.97 -21.92 -50.25
N ARG A 712 -7.87 -21.81 -51.01
CA ARG A 712 -6.52 -21.80 -50.45
C ARG A 712 -6.15 -20.42 -49.88
N ILE A 713 -5.54 -20.39 -48.70
CA ILE A 713 -4.97 -19.18 -48.07
C ILE A 713 -3.58 -19.53 -47.53
N GLY A 714 -2.52 -19.18 -48.24
CA GLY A 714 -1.15 -19.46 -47.81
C GLY A 714 -0.10 -18.79 -48.68
N GLY A 715 0.94 -18.28 -48.04
CA GLY A 715 2.09 -17.61 -48.66
C GLY A 715 3.31 -18.52 -48.79
N ILE A 716 4.46 -17.95 -49.15
CA ILE A 716 5.73 -18.66 -49.32
C ILE A 716 6.25 -19.24 -47.99
N ASP A 717 5.89 -18.63 -46.87
CA ASP A 717 6.23 -19.04 -45.51
C ASP A 717 5.05 -18.90 -44.53
N ARG A 718 5.31 -19.12 -43.24
CA ARG A 718 4.32 -19.08 -42.16
C ARG A 718 3.88 -17.67 -41.78
N ASP A 719 4.77 -16.69 -41.90
CA ASP A 719 4.54 -15.31 -41.52
C ASP A 719 3.73 -14.58 -42.62
N GLU A 720 3.97 -14.92 -43.89
CA GLU A 720 3.11 -14.51 -45.02
C GLU A 720 1.74 -15.22 -44.97
N THR A 721 1.72 -16.53 -44.66
CA THR A 721 0.45 -17.25 -44.45
C THR A 721 -0.38 -16.60 -43.34
N ASN A 722 0.26 -16.20 -42.23
CA ASN A 722 -0.37 -15.43 -41.16
C ASN A 722 -0.88 -14.06 -41.66
N ALA A 723 -0.09 -13.30 -42.40
CA ALA A 723 -0.54 -12.03 -43.01
C ALA A 723 -1.76 -12.20 -43.94
N MET A 724 -1.78 -13.26 -44.75
CA MET A 724 -2.90 -13.58 -45.63
C MET A 724 -4.16 -13.98 -44.88
N ILE A 725 -4.04 -14.69 -43.74
CA ILE A 725 -5.17 -14.97 -42.83
C ILE A 725 -5.71 -13.66 -42.24
N ILE A 726 -4.82 -12.78 -41.78
CA ILE A 726 -5.20 -11.47 -41.22
C ILE A 726 -5.97 -10.65 -42.25
N ASP A 727 -5.43 -10.50 -43.48
CA ASP A 727 -6.16 -9.78 -44.53
C ASP A 727 -7.50 -10.44 -44.89
N ASN A 728 -7.54 -11.77 -45.09
CA ASN A 728 -8.76 -12.43 -45.57
C ASN A 728 -9.94 -12.31 -44.60
N PHE A 729 -9.70 -12.40 -43.29
CA PHE A 729 -10.77 -12.52 -42.30
C PHE A 729 -11.00 -11.26 -41.45
N TYR A 730 -9.98 -10.43 -41.21
CA TYR A 730 -10.11 -9.20 -40.42
C TYR A 730 -10.18 -8.00 -41.36
N LYS A 731 -11.32 -7.86 -42.06
CA LYS A 731 -11.48 -6.86 -43.12
C LYS A 731 -11.65 -5.42 -42.63
N ASP A 732 -12.10 -5.22 -41.39
CA ASP A 732 -12.18 -3.90 -40.76
C ASP A 732 -10.84 -3.16 -40.78
N ILE A 733 -10.86 -1.84 -41.02
CA ILE A 733 -9.64 -1.00 -40.99
C ILE A 733 -9.12 -0.89 -39.55
N GLU A 734 -10.02 -0.87 -38.57
CA GLU A 734 -9.69 -0.76 -37.16
C GLU A 734 -9.51 -2.15 -36.53
N ILE A 735 -8.32 -2.40 -35.97
CA ILE A 735 -8.03 -3.58 -35.16
C ILE A 735 -8.04 -3.12 -33.71
N LYS A 736 -9.00 -3.61 -32.92
CA LYS A 736 -9.12 -3.26 -31.49
C LYS A 736 -7.87 -3.66 -30.73
N ASN A 737 -7.55 -4.95 -30.73
CA ASN A 737 -6.32 -5.47 -30.16
C ASN A 737 -5.57 -6.30 -31.21
N LEU A 738 -4.25 -6.21 -31.22
CA LEU A 738 -3.38 -7.06 -32.03
C LEU A 738 -2.52 -7.90 -31.09
N PHE A 739 -2.69 -9.22 -31.14
CA PHE A 739 -1.88 -10.12 -30.33
C PHE A 739 -0.58 -10.47 -31.07
N VAL A 740 0.56 -10.50 -30.37
CA VAL A 740 1.86 -10.86 -30.95
C VAL A 740 2.50 -12.02 -30.19
N ALA A 741 2.69 -13.14 -30.88
CA ALA A 741 3.31 -14.35 -30.35
C ALA A 741 4.46 -14.85 -31.27
N LYS A 742 5.26 -15.80 -30.76
CA LYS A 742 6.37 -16.39 -31.53
C LYS A 742 5.84 -17.33 -32.61
N ASN A 743 6.43 -17.31 -33.80
CA ASN A 743 6.06 -18.18 -34.93
C ASN A 743 6.64 -19.60 -34.89
N GLY A 744 7.43 -19.93 -33.87
CA GLY A 744 8.06 -21.24 -33.72
C GLY A 744 9.02 -21.64 -34.85
N MET A 745 9.67 -20.69 -35.53
CA MET A 745 10.73 -21.04 -36.49
C MET A 745 11.95 -21.66 -35.79
N ASN A 746 12.32 -21.18 -34.60
CA ASN A 746 13.47 -21.68 -33.84
C ASN A 746 13.18 -23.02 -33.16
N ARG A 747 11.97 -23.18 -32.59
CA ARG A 747 11.47 -24.41 -31.97
C ARG A 747 9.95 -24.47 -32.11
N GLU A 748 9.41 -25.64 -32.39
CA GLU A 748 7.96 -25.86 -32.50
C GLU A 748 7.19 -25.41 -31.24
N GLN A 749 7.75 -25.70 -30.05
CA GLN A 749 7.12 -25.44 -28.75
C GLN A 749 7.02 -23.94 -28.42
N ASP A 750 7.65 -23.04 -29.18
CA ASP A 750 7.45 -21.59 -29.00
C ASP A 750 6.09 -21.10 -29.52
N LEU A 751 5.35 -21.92 -30.28
CA LEU A 751 3.95 -21.67 -30.65
C LEU A 751 2.96 -21.87 -29.48
N VAL A 752 3.38 -22.46 -28.36
CA VAL A 752 2.46 -22.88 -27.28
C VAL A 752 1.72 -21.70 -26.63
N ASP A 753 2.38 -20.54 -26.57
CA ASP A 753 1.81 -19.30 -26.05
C ASP A 753 0.66 -18.80 -26.97
N ALA A 754 0.79 -18.98 -28.30
CA ALA A 754 -0.26 -18.65 -29.29
C ALA A 754 -1.43 -19.66 -29.27
N LEU A 755 -1.16 -20.93 -28.98
CA LEU A 755 -2.18 -21.97 -28.85
C LEU A 755 -3.11 -21.69 -27.66
N ALA A 756 -2.55 -21.37 -26.49
CA ALA A 756 -3.33 -21.02 -25.30
C ALA A 756 -4.21 -19.77 -25.53
N LEU A 757 -3.69 -18.82 -26.30
CA LEU A 757 -4.32 -17.53 -26.62
C LEU A 757 -5.57 -17.62 -27.51
N GLY A 758 -5.69 -18.66 -28.34
CA GLY A 758 -6.66 -18.71 -29.43
C GLY A 758 -8.11 -18.41 -29.05
N VAL A 759 -8.55 -18.80 -27.84
CA VAL A 759 -9.92 -18.54 -27.38
C VAL A 759 -10.12 -17.07 -26.99
N VAL A 760 -9.14 -16.44 -26.33
CA VAL A 760 -9.21 -15.02 -25.93
C VAL A 760 -9.18 -14.13 -27.17
N ALA A 761 -8.26 -14.39 -28.10
CA ALA A 761 -8.21 -13.74 -29.41
C ALA A 761 -9.56 -13.85 -30.15
N SER A 762 -10.23 -15.02 -30.08
CA SER A 762 -11.57 -15.19 -30.64
C SER A 762 -12.64 -14.35 -29.90
N LYS A 763 -12.59 -14.24 -28.57
CA LYS A 763 -13.55 -13.43 -27.79
C LYS A 763 -13.47 -11.94 -28.14
N GLU A 764 -12.26 -11.42 -28.34
CA GLU A 764 -12.04 -10.03 -28.74
C GLU A 764 -12.28 -9.76 -30.24
N ASN A 765 -12.44 -10.82 -31.05
CA ASN A 765 -12.39 -10.79 -32.51
C ASN A 765 -11.08 -10.14 -33.02
N SER A 766 -9.97 -10.50 -32.40
CA SER A 766 -8.65 -9.91 -32.58
C SER A 766 -7.67 -10.94 -33.20
N PRO A 767 -6.87 -10.55 -34.22
CA PRO A 767 -5.93 -11.47 -34.85
C PRO A 767 -4.72 -11.78 -33.96
N ILE A 768 -4.20 -13.01 -34.10
CA ILE A 768 -2.88 -13.40 -33.61
C ILE A 768 -1.88 -13.22 -34.75
N LEU A 769 -1.03 -12.20 -34.64
CA LEU A 769 0.18 -12.08 -35.43
C LEU A 769 1.24 -13.02 -34.86
N ILE A 770 1.84 -13.85 -35.72
CA ILE A 770 3.03 -14.62 -35.36
C ILE A 770 4.26 -14.06 -36.07
N GLY A 771 5.41 -14.14 -35.42
CA GLY A 771 6.70 -13.86 -36.06
C GLY A 771 7.90 -14.12 -35.15
N SER A 772 9.05 -13.51 -35.44
CA SER A 772 10.24 -13.53 -34.58
C SER A 772 10.78 -12.12 -34.28
N ASP A 773 11.88 -11.71 -34.93
CA ASP A 773 12.57 -10.42 -34.68
C ASP A 773 11.92 -9.25 -35.44
N LYS A 774 11.40 -9.47 -36.66
CA LYS A 774 10.86 -8.42 -37.54
C LYS A 774 9.68 -8.92 -38.36
N LEU A 775 8.82 -7.99 -38.76
CA LEU A 775 7.72 -8.23 -39.70
C LEU A 775 8.28 -8.64 -41.07
N ASN A 776 7.71 -9.65 -41.71
CA ASN A 776 7.95 -9.85 -43.14
C ASN A 776 7.19 -8.80 -43.98
N ASP A 777 7.54 -8.63 -45.25
CA ASP A 777 7.02 -7.50 -46.03
C ASP A 777 5.50 -7.60 -46.32
N LYS A 778 4.93 -8.81 -46.35
CA LYS A 778 3.47 -8.98 -46.41
C LYS A 778 2.79 -8.58 -45.11
N GLN A 779 3.37 -8.90 -43.96
CA GLN A 779 2.87 -8.43 -42.66
C GLN A 779 2.91 -6.90 -42.58
N LYS A 780 3.99 -6.25 -43.05
CA LYS A 780 4.07 -4.78 -43.15
C LYS A 780 2.98 -4.22 -44.06
N GLU A 781 2.75 -4.80 -45.24
CA GLU A 781 1.71 -4.39 -46.18
C GLU A 781 0.31 -4.50 -45.57
N VAL A 782 -0.02 -5.66 -44.98
CA VAL A 782 -1.36 -5.91 -44.41
C VAL A 782 -1.61 -5.04 -43.19
N LEU A 783 -0.66 -4.94 -42.26
CA LEU A 783 -0.82 -4.12 -41.04
C LEU A 783 -0.73 -2.61 -41.33
N GLY A 784 0.02 -2.19 -42.37
CA GLY A 784 0.10 -0.79 -42.79
C GLY A 784 -1.22 -0.22 -43.30
N ASN A 785 -2.12 -1.08 -43.76
CA ASN A 785 -3.49 -0.73 -44.14
C ASN A 785 -4.49 -0.76 -42.96
N LYS A 786 -4.02 -0.92 -41.71
CA LYS A 786 -4.84 -1.01 -40.50
C LYS A 786 -4.56 0.14 -39.52
N THR A 787 -5.48 0.34 -38.59
CA THR A 787 -5.31 1.18 -37.41
C THR A 787 -5.49 0.31 -36.18
N ILE A 788 -4.37 -0.04 -35.55
CA ILE A 788 -4.31 -0.82 -34.31
C ILE A 788 -4.55 0.13 -33.13
N LYS A 789 -5.40 -0.24 -32.16
CA LYS A 789 -5.62 0.57 -30.92
C LYS A 789 -4.74 0.10 -29.76
N SER A 790 -4.77 -1.20 -29.46
CA SER A 790 -3.90 -1.84 -28.47
C SER A 790 -3.10 -2.98 -29.07
N LEU A 791 -2.01 -3.33 -28.38
CA LEU A 791 -1.06 -4.36 -28.77
C LEU A 791 -0.70 -5.22 -27.57
N THR A 792 -1.01 -6.50 -27.60
CA THR A 792 -0.70 -7.42 -26.49
C THR A 792 0.43 -8.37 -26.89
N GLN A 793 1.59 -8.23 -26.25
CA GLN A 793 2.67 -9.22 -26.32
C GLN A 793 2.24 -10.48 -25.56
N VAL A 794 2.33 -11.66 -26.18
CA VAL A 794 1.97 -12.94 -25.56
C VAL A 794 3.14 -13.91 -25.64
N GLY A 795 3.61 -14.34 -24.47
CA GLY A 795 4.92 -14.97 -24.33
C GLY A 795 6.08 -14.01 -24.65
N GLY A 796 7.30 -14.43 -24.33
CA GLY A 796 8.51 -13.63 -24.54
C GLY A 796 9.71 -14.48 -24.93
N ASN A 797 10.88 -13.82 -24.98
CA ASN A 797 12.16 -14.36 -25.44
C ASN A 797 12.12 -14.79 -26.92
N GLY A 798 11.76 -13.85 -27.80
CA GLY A 798 11.80 -14.05 -29.26
C GLY A 798 10.69 -13.37 -30.07
N ASN A 799 9.90 -12.46 -29.48
CA ASN A 799 8.87 -11.66 -30.17
C ASN A 799 8.99 -10.14 -29.90
N GLU A 800 9.92 -9.72 -29.04
CA GLU A 800 10.11 -8.34 -28.59
C GLU A 800 10.43 -7.37 -29.73
N GLY A 801 11.15 -7.84 -30.76
CA GLY A 801 11.48 -7.05 -31.95
C GLY A 801 10.24 -6.70 -32.78
N ILE A 802 9.34 -7.66 -33.02
CA ILE A 802 8.06 -7.43 -33.69
C ILE A 802 7.13 -6.60 -32.84
N VAL A 803 7.05 -6.86 -31.53
CA VAL A 803 6.26 -6.00 -30.61
C VAL A 803 6.74 -4.56 -30.74
N LYS A 804 8.06 -4.31 -30.78
CA LYS A 804 8.61 -2.96 -31.01
C LYS A 804 8.24 -2.41 -32.40
N GLU A 805 8.41 -3.17 -33.47
CA GLU A 805 8.10 -2.74 -34.85
C GLU A 805 6.61 -2.39 -35.01
N VAL A 806 5.72 -3.30 -34.63
CA VAL A 806 4.26 -3.13 -34.62
C VAL A 806 3.83 -1.98 -33.70
N SER A 807 4.51 -1.79 -32.55
CA SER A 807 4.19 -0.69 -31.65
C SER A 807 4.42 0.68 -32.28
N ASN A 808 5.32 0.81 -33.27
CA ASN A 808 5.50 2.06 -34.01
C ASN A 808 4.37 2.33 -35.03
N MET A 809 3.55 1.32 -35.34
CA MET A 809 2.40 1.43 -36.25
C MET A 809 1.12 1.87 -35.51
N ILE A 810 1.06 1.72 -34.18
CA ILE A 810 -0.01 2.27 -33.34
C ILE A 810 0.09 3.80 -33.39
N LYS A 811 -0.92 4.45 -33.96
CA LYS A 811 -1.00 5.92 -34.03
C LYS A 811 -0.98 6.50 -32.61
N ARG A 812 -0.23 7.60 -32.43
CA ARG A 812 -0.24 8.43 -31.22
C ARG A 812 -1.46 9.35 -31.22
#